data_AF-A0A3A8GAR3-F1
#
_entry.id   AF-A0A3A8GAR3-F1
#
_cell.length_a   1.000
_cell.length_b   1.000
_cell.length_c   1.000
_cell.angle_alpha   90.00
_cell.angle_beta   90.00
_cell.angle_gamma   90.00
#
_symmetry.space_group_name_H-M   'P 1'
#
loop_
_entity.id
_entity.type
_entity.pdbx_description
1 polymer ?
#
loop_
_entity_poly.entity_id
_entity_poly.type
_entity_poly.pdbx_seq_one_letter_code
_entity_poly.pdbx_strand_id
1 'polypeptide(L)'
;MARLPAAVSAGFLLVSACVRSVPTPDVPPPQVEPSRVIEQIQDWEDRRSLGGGDLVRLATAAPEVAVRVRALRALARIQDVATLDAVLSGLTAPDKAVRDEAAFAAGELAQSWEPLPEDARTALTQALVHAEATEADGWVRITLLEALGKLATPGAVEVLTARLSPASGPWSEAAATALGVAARKAGAAAVASVPLETIRALLNPRVRSEVNLAGAYLLAASKRLDAVDALRSCPANGHPDVMALCVKGLGDVGSPRDWLALNLTLGDATPRVSAEAARALAKLAAKCEAGSPCNPLLALEGQVYRAKQVAEGKAAQGHALLAVAQQGLPLQGRPVLSRLRSALAEADRAAVSDEARADLAWLDCRFAAAMDRQQGALDQVLQCGYGRVPEARWLALGLHEVAQFKGQPTGAAFAVPYLDHVSPIVRGAALDALSERPVPEAMAPIRALIGGGDAVVAGQAAAAAGKLKDAEALTAVQALADRVPKEPDLAEAVAGALVALQGKAAEPRLREWLSHPHANVRRVAAESLTSLLGAPVRSARVELPPETYRPPAAPSGTTLTLRTRKGDITVLLDPEAPLTGGNLVALAKQGYFRGITFHRVVPDFVAQGGDPRGDGEGGPGYSIRCEMTRRPYARGTVGMALSGKDTGGSQFFFTHSPQPHLDGRYTAFGEVIQGLDVVDALLEGTIIDEVVVGTRAP
;
A
#
# COMPACT_ATOMS: atom_id res chain seq x y z
N MET A 1 -55.16 32.36 -42.78
CA MET A 1 -56.29 33.21 -42.34
C MET A 1 -55.92 33.74 -40.95
N ALA A 2 -55.26 34.90 -40.82
CA ALA A 2 -55.86 36.25 -40.82
C ALA A 2 -56.81 36.38 -39.59
N ARG A 3 -56.60 37.20 -38.53
CA ARG A 3 -56.20 38.62 -38.45
C ARG A 3 -55.97 39.04 -36.98
N LEU A 4 -54.98 39.92 -36.75
CA LEU A 4 -54.88 40.98 -35.71
C LEU A 4 -55.95 42.10 -35.96
N PRO A 5 -56.07 43.25 -35.23
CA PRO A 5 -55.54 43.72 -33.92
C PRO A 5 -56.54 44.56 -33.04
N ALA A 6 -56.05 44.93 -31.83
CA ALA A 6 -56.16 46.19 -31.04
C ALA A 6 -57.33 47.22 -31.14
N ALA A 7 -57.76 47.72 -29.97
CA ALA A 7 -57.96 49.15 -29.57
C ALA A 7 -58.57 49.18 -28.13
N VAL A 8 -57.94 49.70 -27.06
CA VAL A 8 -57.58 51.08 -26.63
C VAL A 8 -58.68 51.84 -25.87
N SER A 9 -58.34 52.22 -24.62
CA SER A 9 -58.66 53.46 -23.87
C SER A 9 -59.70 53.52 -22.74
N ALA A 10 -59.30 54.35 -21.74
CA ALA A 10 -60.01 55.04 -20.66
C ALA A 10 -60.38 54.21 -19.41
N GLY A 11 -60.13 54.65 -18.17
CA GLY A 11 -59.53 55.88 -17.67
C GLY A 11 -59.39 55.79 -16.14
N PHE A 12 -58.42 56.54 -15.62
CA PHE A 12 -58.06 56.68 -14.20
C PHE A 12 -59.23 57.15 -13.32
N LEU A 13 -59.33 56.62 -12.09
CA LEU A 13 -59.54 57.42 -10.88
C LEU A 13 -59.15 56.63 -9.62
N LEU A 14 -58.24 57.26 -8.87
CA LEU A 14 -57.61 56.80 -7.63
C LEU A 14 -58.59 56.86 -6.45
N VAL A 15 -58.64 55.79 -5.65
CA VAL A 15 -58.96 55.87 -4.22
C VAL A 15 -57.82 55.20 -3.45
N SER A 16 -57.04 56.02 -2.76
CA SER A 16 -55.94 55.59 -1.89
C SER A 16 -56.52 54.99 -0.61
N ALA A 17 -56.36 53.67 -0.43
CA ALA A 17 -56.54 53.01 0.85
C ALA A 17 -55.17 52.53 1.34
N CYS A 18 -54.69 53.11 2.44
CA CYS A 18 -53.49 52.68 3.13
C CYS A 18 -53.70 51.27 3.70
N VAL A 19 -53.25 50.24 2.98
CA VAL A 19 -53.02 48.92 3.55
C VAL A 19 -51.63 48.95 4.20
N ARG A 20 -51.59 48.94 5.53
CA ARG A 20 -50.37 48.60 6.27
C ARG A 20 -50.03 47.14 5.92
N SER A 21 -48.96 46.94 5.16
CA SER A 21 -48.31 45.63 5.06
C SER A 21 -47.75 45.28 6.43
N VAL A 22 -48.37 44.30 7.09
CA VAL A 22 -47.71 43.59 8.20
C VAL A 22 -46.58 42.78 7.55
N PRO A 23 -45.31 42.99 7.93
CA PRO A 23 -44.23 42.11 7.49
C PRO A 23 -44.56 40.70 7.97
N THR A 24 -44.54 39.72 7.07
CA THR A 24 -44.46 38.32 7.48
C THR A 24 -43.26 38.19 8.41
N PRO A 25 -43.37 37.58 9.60
CA PRO A 25 -42.18 37.28 10.37
C PRO A 25 -41.27 36.44 9.48
N ASP A 26 -40.02 36.88 9.31
CA ASP A 26 -38.95 36.06 8.75
C ASP A 26 -38.91 34.78 9.58
N VAL A 27 -39.58 33.74 9.08
CA VAL A 27 -39.39 32.39 9.60
C VAL A 27 -38.02 32.00 9.07
N PRO A 28 -36.98 31.92 9.90
CA PRO A 28 -35.70 31.41 9.44
C PRO A 28 -35.95 30.03 8.81
N PRO A 29 -35.28 29.69 7.69
CA PRO A 29 -35.41 28.38 7.10
C PRO A 29 -35.20 27.34 8.21
N PRO A 30 -35.97 26.23 8.24
CA PRO A 30 -35.88 25.25 9.30
C PRO A 30 -34.40 24.89 9.49
N GLN A 31 -33.88 25.12 10.70
CA GLN A 31 -32.51 24.75 11.04
C GLN A 31 -32.41 23.26 10.79
N VAL A 32 -31.64 22.88 9.77
CA VAL A 32 -31.41 21.47 9.48
C VAL A 32 -30.58 20.95 10.63
N GLU A 33 -31.13 20.00 11.38
CA GLU A 33 -30.44 19.36 12.50
C GLU A 33 -29.03 18.92 12.08
N PRO A 34 -27.96 19.23 12.86
CA PRO A 34 -26.59 18.89 12.50
C PRO A 34 -26.37 17.42 12.12
N SER A 35 -27.19 16.50 12.66
CA SER A 35 -27.19 15.09 12.29
C SER A 35 -27.55 14.84 10.82
N ARG A 36 -28.57 15.51 10.30
CA ARG A 36 -28.98 15.40 8.88
C ARG A 36 -27.92 15.97 7.94
N VAL A 37 -27.25 17.05 8.34
CA VAL A 37 -26.14 17.63 7.57
C VAL A 37 -24.96 16.66 7.52
N ILE A 38 -24.63 16.02 8.64
CA ILE A 38 -23.57 15.00 8.71
C ILE A 38 -23.90 13.79 7.83
N GLU A 39 -25.15 13.32 7.83
CA GLU A 39 -25.62 12.25 6.94
C GLU A 39 -25.51 12.65 5.45
N GLN A 40 -25.83 13.90 5.12
CA GLN A 40 -25.67 14.41 3.76
C GLN A 40 -24.19 14.48 3.33
N ILE A 41 -23.30 14.93 4.23
CA ILE A 41 -21.84 14.89 3.98
C ILE A 41 -21.37 13.46 3.76
N GLN A 42 -21.91 12.49 4.52
CA GLN A 42 -21.59 11.08 4.35
C GLN A 42 -21.97 10.57 2.96
N ASP A 43 -23.17 10.87 2.48
CA ASP A 43 -23.58 10.46 1.12
C ASP A 43 -22.70 11.10 0.03
N TRP A 44 -22.31 12.38 0.20
CA TRP A 44 -21.37 13.02 -0.72
C TRP A 44 -19.99 12.37 -0.71
N GLU A 45 -19.44 12.06 0.47
CA GLU A 45 -18.18 11.34 0.59
C GLU A 45 -18.26 9.96 -0.09
N ASP A 46 -19.35 9.23 0.15
CA ASP A 46 -19.59 7.90 -0.42
C ASP A 46 -19.61 7.93 -1.95
N ARG A 47 -20.19 8.99 -2.53
CA ARG A 47 -20.25 9.21 -3.98
C ARG A 47 -19.05 9.96 -4.54
N ARG A 48 -18.05 10.31 -3.72
CA ARG A 48 -16.95 11.21 -4.12
C ARG A 48 -17.46 12.52 -4.75
N SER A 49 -18.59 13.02 -4.25
CA SER A 49 -19.26 14.26 -4.68
C SER A 49 -18.83 15.43 -3.80
N LEU A 50 -18.78 16.63 -4.38
CA LEU A 50 -18.66 17.87 -3.59
C LEU A 50 -20.02 18.53 -3.31
N GLY A 51 -21.14 17.87 -3.65
CA GLY A 51 -22.48 18.40 -3.44
C GLY A 51 -22.73 19.69 -4.21
N GLY A 52 -22.22 19.83 -5.44
CA GLY A 52 -22.31 21.09 -6.19
C GLY A 52 -21.55 22.26 -5.57
N GLY A 53 -20.58 21.98 -4.69
CA GLY A 53 -19.82 22.98 -3.92
C GLY A 53 -20.29 23.15 -2.48
N ASP A 54 -21.42 22.53 -2.11
CA ASP A 54 -21.93 22.61 -0.74
C ASP A 54 -20.99 22.01 0.28
N LEU A 55 -20.28 20.93 -0.04
CA LEU A 55 -19.32 20.33 0.88
C LEU A 55 -18.17 21.30 1.21
N VAL A 56 -17.70 22.04 0.21
CA VAL A 56 -16.67 23.09 0.38
C VAL A 56 -17.20 24.23 1.23
N ARG A 57 -18.43 24.68 0.98
CA ARG A 57 -19.11 25.73 1.77
C ARG A 57 -19.28 25.31 3.23
N LEU A 58 -19.65 24.06 3.50
CA LEU A 58 -19.77 23.55 4.87
C LEU A 58 -18.42 23.51 5.59
N ALA A 59 -17.35 23.09 4.91
CA ALA A 59 -16.01 23.07 5.49
C ALA A 59 -15.52 24.47 5.92
N THR A 60 -15.81 25.49 5.10
CA THR A 60 -15.31 26.85 5.32
C THR A 60 -16.21 27.69 6.23
N ALA A 61 -17.54 27.54 6.12
CA ALA A 61 -18.49 28.52 6.67
C ALA A 61 -19.61 27.94 7.54
N ALA A 62 -19.69 26.62 7.76
CA ALA A 62 -20.72 26.08 8.66
C ALA A 62 -20.53 26.63 10.09
N PRO A 63 -21.62 27.02 10.78
CA PRO A 63 -21.52 27.57 12.13
C PRO A 63 -21.09 26.51 13.16
N GLU A 64 -21.43 25.23 12.94
CA GLU A 64 -21.06 24.14 13.84
C GLU A 64 -19.67 23.59 13.52
N VAL A 65 -18.79 23.60 14.53
CA VAL A 65 -17.44 23.00 14.46
C VAL A 65 -17.47 21.55 14.00
N ALA A 66 -18.42 20.75 14.49
CA ALA A 66 -18.56 19.34 14.11
C ALA A 66 -18.87 19.15 12.62
N VAL A 67 -19.67 20.04 12.03
CA VAL A 67 -20.01 20.01 10.60
C VAL A 67 -18.77 20.38 9.77
N ARG A 68 -18.02 21.41 10.18
CA ARG A 68 -16.77 21.80 9.50
C ARG A 68 -15.73 20.68 9.52
N VAL A 69 -15.53 20.04 10.67
CA VAL A 69 -14.62 18.90 10.84
C VAL A 69 -15.07 17.74 9.96
N ARG A 70 -16.35 17.36 10.00
CA ARG A 70 -16.88 16.27 9.16
C ARG A 70 -16.72 16.57 7.67
N ALA A 71 -16.96 17.81 7.25
CA ALA A 71 -16.79 18.26 5.87
C ALA A 71 -15.32 18.19 5.44
N LEU A 72 -14.39 18.71 6.25
CA LEU A 72 -12.94 18.59 5.98
C LEU A 72 -12.48 17.14 5.89
N ARG A 73 -12.99 16.23 6.74
CA ARG A 73 -12.71 14.79 6.63
C ARG A 73 -13.17 14.21 5.29
N ALA A 74 -14.35 14.60 4.81
CA ALA A 74 -14.83 14.18 3.49
C ALA A 74 -13.94 14.73 2.38
N LEU A 75 -13.55 16.01 2.43
CA LEU A 75 -12.60 16.60 1.48
C LEU A 75 -11.25 15.86 1.48
N ALA A 76 -10.73 15.55 2.68
CA ALA A 76 -9.51 14.77 2.88
C ALA A 76 -9.58 13.38 2.22
N ARG A 77 -10.73 12.71 2.29
CA ARG A 77 -10.93 11.38 1.69
C ARG A 77 -11.21 11.43 0.20
N ILE A 78 -11.84 12.50 -0.29
CA ILE A 78 -12.04 12.74 -1.72
C ILE A 78 -10.69 13.08 -2.39
N GLN A 79 -9.84 13.87 -1.73
CA GLN A 79 -8.52 14.33 -2.21
C GLN A 79 -8.59 15.09 -3.55
N ASP A 80 -9.63 15.92 -3.74
CA ASP A 80 -9.74 16.76 -4.93
C ASP A 80 -8.96 18.07 -4.73
N VAL A 81 -8.02 18.37 -5.63
CA VAL A 81 -7.23 19.60 -5.60
C VAL A 81 -8.08 20.88 -5.67
N ALA A 82 -9.28 20.84 -6.26
CA ALA A 82 -10.20 21.97 -6.29
C ALA A 82 -10.68 22.40 -4.89
N THR A 83 -10.41 21.57 -3.87
CA THR A 83 -10.78 21.82 -2.48
C THR A 83 -9.63 22.43 -1.67
N LEU A 84 -8.47 22.68 -2.30
CA LEU A 84 -7.27 23.19 -1.65
C LEU A 84 -7.57 24.45 -0.83
N ASP A 85 -8.24 25.45 -1.41
CA ASP A 85 -8.53 26.71 -0.71
C ASP A 85 -9.36 26.49 0.57
N ALA A 86 -10.27 25.52 0.58
CA ALA A 86 -11.06 25.16 1.74
C ALA A 86 -10.18 24.56 2.85
N VAL A 87 -9.25 23.67 2.47
CA VAL A 87 -8.26 23.08 3.38
C VAL A 87 -7.34 24.16 3.94
N LEU A 88 -6.81 25.04 3.08
CA LEU A 88 -5.93 26.15 3.50
C LEU A 88 -6.64 27.10 4.47
N SER A 89 -7.90 27.43 4.21
CA SER A 89 -8.72 28.25 5.13
C SER A 89 -8.95 27.57 6.48
N GLY A 90 -9.06 26.24 6.52
CA GLY A 90 -9.21 25.48 7.75
C GLY A 90 -7.98 25.55 8.65
N LEU A 91 -6.77 25.66 8.09
CA LEU A 91 -5.50 25.73 8.84
C LEU A 91 -5.39 26.97 9.74
N THR A 92 -6.13 28.04 9.43
CA THR A 92 -6.14 29.29 10.20
C THR A 92 -7.44 29.50 10.98
N ALA A 93 -8.29 28.46 11.09
CA ALA A 93 -9.55 28.54 11.81
C ALA A 93 -9.35 28.84 13.31
N PRO A 94 -10.27 29.58 13.95
CA PRO A 94 -10.19 29.86 15.38
C PRO A 94 -10.29 28.56 16.22
N ASP A 95 -11.09 27.59 15.76
CA ASP A 95 -11.31 26.32 16.44
C ASP A 95 -10.18 25.33 16.19
N LYS A 96 -9.56 24.82 17.26
CA LYS A 96 -8.47 23.85 17.16
C LYS A 96 -8.86 22.56 16.44
N ALA A 97 -10.09 22.07 16.62
CA ALA A 97 -10.55 20.84 15.98
C ALA A 97 -10.62 20.99 14.46
N VAL A 98 -10.94 22.19 13.98
CA VAL A 98 -10.95 22.48 12.55
C VAL A 98 -9.53 22.59 12.01
N ARG A 99 -8.62 23.26 12.73
CA ARG A 99 -7.21 23.33 12.32
C ARG A 99 -6.56 21.95 12.24
N ASP A 100 -6.80 21.11 13.25
CA ASP A 100 -6.35 19.72 13.28
C ASP A 100 -6.86 18.92 12.06
N GLU A 101 -8.16 19.01 11.79
CA GLU A 101 -8.75 18.31 10.66
C GLU A 101 -8.31 18.86 9.30
N ALA A 102 -8.05 20.16 9.20
CA ALA A 102 -7.47 20.78 8.02
C ALA A 102 -6.01 20.34 7.81
N ALA A 103 -5.22 20.20 8.88
CA ALA A 103 -3.87 19.67 8.82
C ALA A 103 -3.87 18.22 8.33
N PHE A 104 -4.80 17.39 8.83
CA PHE A 104 -5.01 16.04 8.31
C PHE A 104 -5.36 16.06 6.82
N ALA A 105 -6.36 16.87 6.42
CA ALA A 105 -6.77 17.01 5.02
C ALA A 105 -5.64 17.48 4.10
N ALA A 106 -4.78 18.38 4.58
CA ALA A 106 -3.58 18.82 3.87
C ALA A 106 -2.59 17.66 3.65
N GLY A 107 -2.36 16.83 4.65
CA GLY A 107 -1.55 15.63 4.53
C GLY A 107 -2.11 14.62 3.52
N GLU A 108 -3.43 14.42 3.53
CA GLU A 108 -4.11 13.53 2.58
C GLU A 108 -4.06 14.07 1.15
N LEU A 109 -4.22 15.39 0.95
CA LEU A 109 -3.99 16.03 -0.36
C LEU A 109 -2.54 15.87 -0.82
N ALA A 110 -1.57 15.95 0.09
CA ALA A 110 -0.16 15.72 -0.23
C ALA A 110 0.09 14.28 -0.72
N GLN A 111 -0.68 13.31 -0.21
CA GLN A 111 -0.68 11.91 -0.64
C GLN A 111 -1.72 11.61 -1.73
N SER A 112 -2.32 12.66 -2.32
CA SER A 112 -3.26 12.51 -3.42
C SER A 112 -2.69 11.61 -4.50
N TRP A 113 -3.55 10.72 -4.96
CA TRP A 113 -3.25 9.76 -6.00
C TRP A 113 -2.96 10.42 -7.35
N GLU A 114 -3.58 11.57 -7.61
CA GLU A 114 -3.13 12.48 -8.65
C GLU A 114 -2.12 13.46 -8.06
N PRO A 115 -0.88 13.54 -8.60
CA PRO A 115 0.12 14.45 -8.09
C PRO A 115 -0.37 15.91 -8.08
N LEU A 116 -0.19 16.58 -6.94
CA LEU A 116 -0.53 18.00 -6.84
C LEU A 116 0.24 18.83 -7.87
N PRO A 117 -0.40 19.86 -8.46
CA PRO A 117 0.29 20.88 -9.24
C PRO A 117 1.45 21.48 -8.45
N GLU A 118 2.48 21.98 -9.15
CA GLU A 118 3.62 22.61 -8.47
C GLU A 118 3.22 23.86 -7.68
N ASP A 119 2.33 24.69 -8.23
CA ASP A 119 1.75 25.86 -7.57
C ASP A 119 0.92 25.47 -6.35
N ALA A 120 0.04 24.48 -6.47
CA ALA A 120 -0.73 23.95 -5.34
C ALA A 120 0.17 23.34 -4.25
N ARG A 121 1.21 22.59 -4.64
CA ARG A 121 2.20 22.01 -3.72
C ARG A 121 2.98 23.11 -2.99
N THR A 122 3.31 24.20 -3.69
CA THR A 122 3.99 25.36 -3.13
C THR A 122 3.09 26.09 -2.14
N ALA A 123 1.84 26.40 -2.53
CA ALA A 123 0.85 27.02 -1.65
C ALA A 123 0.60 26.20 -0.39
N LEU A 124 0.43 24.88 -0.54
CA LEU A 124 0.24 23.96 0.59
C LEU A 124 1.47 23.92 1.52
N THR A 125 2.69 23.93 0.95
CA THR A 125 3.93 24.00 1.75
C THR A 125 3.95 25.28 2.57
N GLN A 126 3.72 26.44 1.95
CA GLN A 126 3.77 27.74 2.62
C GLN A 126 2.74 27.83 3.75
N ALA A 127 1.51 27.36 3.49
CA ALA A 127 0.44 27.37 4.48
C ALA A 127 0.73 26.47 5.67
N LEU A 128 1.21 25.23 5.44
CA LEU A 128 1.57 24.30 6.52
C LEU A 128 2.75 24.82 7.36
N VAL A 129 3.77 25.37 6.72
CA VAL A 129 4.92 25.99 7.41
C VAL A 129 4.47 27.15 8.29
N HIS A 130 3.59 28.01 7.78
CA HIS A 130 3.05 29.13 8.54
C HIS A 130 2.16 28.68 9.71
N ALA A 131 1.28 27.71 9.47
CA ALA A 131 0.41 27.14 10.50
C ALA A 131 1.24 26.48 11.62
N GLU A 132 2.25 25.68 11.28
CA GLU A 132 3.12 25.01 12.27
C GLU A 132 3.87 26.03 13.13
N ALA A 133 4.37 27.11 12.53
CA ALA A 133 5.10 28.14 13.25
C ALA A 133 4.24 28.88 14.28
N THR A 134 2.95 29.04 14.02
CA THR A 134 2.01 29.84 14.83
C THR A 134 1.11 29.00 15.74
N GLU A 135 1.08 27.67 15.57
CA GLU A 135 0.17 26.80 16.31
C GLU A 135 0.52 26.68 17.81
N ALA A 136 -0.47 26.89 18.68
CA ALA A 136 -0.28 26.79 20.13
C ALA A 136 -0.62 25.39 20.67
N ASP A 137 -1.52 24.65 20.03
CA ASP A 137 -1.96 23.31 20.45
C ASP A 137 -0.99 22.23 19.95
N GLY A 138 -0.46 21.43 20.87
CA GLY A 138 0.53 20.41 20.55
C GLY A 138 0.01 19.28 19.65
N TRP A 139 -1.27 18.91 19.76
CA TRP A 139 -1.85 17.86 18.92
C TRP A 139 -1.98 18.32 17.48
N VAL A 140 -2.50 19.54 17.28
CA VAL A 140 -2.58 20.15 15.93
C VAL A 140 -1.19 20.25 15.31
N ARG A 141 -0.18 20.66 16.10
CA ARG A 141 1.20 20.75 15.64
C ARG A 141 1.76 19.40 15.19
N ILE A 142 1.46 18.30 15.88
CA ILE A 142 1.88 16.96 15.46
C ILE A 142 1.30 16.62 14.08
N THR A 143 0.00 16.84 13.87
CA THR A 143 -0.64 16.59 12.57
C THR A 143 -0.11 17.50 11.46
N LEU A 144 0.26 18.74 11.77
CA LEU A 144 0.95 19.64 10.83
C LEU A 144 2.33 19.09 10.42
N LEU A 145 3.11 18.56 11.36
CA LEU A 145 4.42 17.94 11.07
C LEU A 145 4.26 16.67 10.23
N GLU A 146 3.26 15.84 10.53
CA GLU A 146 2.92 14.66 9.70
C GLU A 146 2.58 15.08 8.26
N ALA A 147 1.73 16.11 8.09
CA ALA A 147 1.37 16.65 6.79
C ALA A 147 2.58 17.19 6.00
N LEU A 148 3.51 17.87 6.69
CA LEU A 148 4.78 18.31 6.10
C LEU A 148 5.65 17.13 5.64
N GLY A 149 5.75 16.06 6.42
CA GLY A 149 6.46 14.83 6.05
C GLY A 149 5.85 14.14 4.83
N LYS A 150 4.51 14.10 4.78
CA LYS A 150 3.74 13.62 3.63
C LYS A 150 3.98 14.48 2.39
N LEU A 151 4.22 15.79 2.52
CA LEU A 151 4.49 16.68 1.39
C LEU A 151 5.90 16.54 0.83
N ALA A 152 6.89 16.36 1.71
CA ALA A 152 8.29 16.10 1.39
C ALA A 152 8.95 17.16 0.47
N THR A 153 8.54 18.43 0.58
CA THR A 153 9.18 19.55 -0.11
C THR A 153 10.41 20.05 0.65
N PRO A 154 11.36 20.74 -0.01
CA PRO A 154 12.55 21.28 0.67
C PRO A 154 12.21 22.14 1.90
N GLY A 155 11.22 23.03 1.79
CA GLY A 155 10.77 23.85 2.93
C GLY A 155 10.12 23.03 4.05
N ALA A 156 9.43 21.94 3.72
CA ALA A 156 8.90 21.03 4.72
C ALA A 156 10.04 20.30 5.48
N VAL A 157 11.04 19.79 4.76
CA VAL A 157 12.22 19.14 5.35
C VAL A 157 12.99 20.09 6.25
N GLU A 158 13.12 21.36 5.87
CA GLU A 158 13.78 22.39 6.69
C GLU A 158 13.06 22.59 8.04
N VAL A 159 11.74 22.77 8.05
CA VAL A 159 10.95 22.92 9.27
C VAL A 159 11.04 21.68 10.15
N LEU A 160 10.88 20.49 9.56
CA LEU A 160 10.98 19.23 10.30
C LEU A 160 12.37 19.05 10.92
N THR A 161 13.43 19.39 10.19
CA THR A 161 14.81 19.34 10.69
C THR A 161 14.99 20.26 11.90
N ALA A 162 14.42 21.48 11.85
CA ALA A 162 14.49 22.42 12.96
C ALA A 162 13.79 21.91 14.23
N ARG A 163 12.77 21.03 14.09
CA ARG A 163 12.03 20.44 15.21
C ARG A 163 12.71 19.22 15.85
N LEU A 164 13.85 18.79 15.32
CA LEU A 164 14.66 17.75 15.95
C LEU A 164 15.53 18.24 17.12
N SER A 165 15.63 19.56 17.36
CA SER A 165 16.50 20.14 18.39
C SER A 165 15.73 20.87 19.51
N PRO A 166 15.96 20.56 20.80
CA PRO A 166 16.81 19.47 21.30
C PRO A 166 16.20 18.10 20.97
N ALA A 167 17.00 17.04 20.98
CA ALA A 167 16.56 15.67 20.65
C ALA A 167 15.45 15.13 21.57
N SER A 168 15.36 15.64 22.80
CA SER A 168 14.29 15.34 23.77
C SER A 168 13.11 16.31 23.68
N GLY A 169 13.08 17.15 22.63
CA GLY A 169 12.01 18.10 22.41
C GLY A 169 10.66 17.39 22.22
N PRO A 170 9.54 18.06 22.55
CA PRO A 170 8.20 17.48 22.43
C PRO A 170 7.84 17.09 20.99
N TRP A 171 8.53 17.67 19.99
CA TRP A 171 8.24 17.48 18.57
C TRP A 171 9.19 16.52 17.87
N SER A 172 10.26 16.08 18.53
CA SER A 172 11.34 15.30 17.89
C SER A 172 10.86 13.96 17.35
N GLU A 173 9.90 13.32 18.03
CA GLU A 173 9.27 12.08 17.55
C GLU A 173 8.52 12.31 16.23
N ALA A 174 7.54 13.22 16.23
CA ALA A 174 6.73 13.52 15.05
C ALA A 174 7.60 14.00 13.88
N ALA A 175 8.56 14.88 14.15
CA ALA A 175 9.48 15.40 13.13
C ALA A 175 10.40 14.33 12.54
N ALA A 176 10.96 13.44 13.37
CA ALA A 176 11.81 12.35 12.88
C ALA A 176 11.01 11.32 12.07
N THR A 177 9.80 10.96 12.54
CA THR A 177 8.89 10.09 11.78
C THR A 177 8.51 10.71 10.45
N ALA A 178 8.12 11.99 10.43
CA ALA A 178 7.76 12.73 9.23
C ALA A 178 8.92 12.85 8.23
N LEU A 179 10.16 13.07 8.69
CA LEU A 179 11.35 13.03 7.82
C LEU A 179 11.61 11.62 7.27
N GLY A 180 11.40 10.57 8.06
CA GLY A 180 11.48 9.19 7.58
C GLY A 180 10.44 8.90 6.50
N VAL A 181 9.21 9.40 6.67
CA VAL A 181 8.15 9.34 5.64
C VAL A 181 8.55 10.10 4.39
N ALA A 182 9.11 11.31 4.54
CA ALA A 182 9.61 12.10 3.42
C ALA A 182 10.70 11.36 2.63
N ALA A 183 11.65 10.71 3.33
CA ALA A 183 12.70 9.91 2.72
C ALA A 183 12.15 8.68 1.97
N ARG A 184 11.11 8.04 2.50
CA ARG A 184 10.44 6.90 1.84
C ARG A 184 9.61 7.33 0.62
N LYS A 185 9.05 8.54 0.64
CA LYS A 185 8.23 9.09 -0.44
C LYS A 185 9.06 9.71 -1.57
N ALA A 186 9.95 10.64 -1.24
CA ALA A 186 10.73 11.43 -2.20
C ALA A 186 12.17 10.90 -2.42
N GLY A 187 12.53 9.80 -1.73
CA GLY A 187 13.86 9.21 -1.78
C GLY A 187 14.83 9.78 -0.75
N ALA A 188 15.91 9.04 -0.49
CA ALA A 188 16.93 9.39 0.51
C ALA A 188 17.55 10.78 0.30
N ALA A 189 17.70 11.21 -0.95
CA ALA A 189 18.24 12.53 -1.29
C ALA A 189 17.41 13.69 -0.72
N ALA A 190 16.09 13.51 -0.53
CA ALA A 190 15.22 14.54 0.01
C ALA A 190 15.55 14.94 1.45
N VAL A 191 16.18 14.05 2.22
CA VAL A 191 16.57 14.27 3.63
C VAL A 191 18.09 14.32 3.83
N ALA A 192 18.87 14.45 2.74
CA ALA A 192 20.33 14.48 2.82
C ALA A 192 20.87 15.68 3.61
N SER A 193 20.10 16.77 3.69
CA SER A 193 20.43 17.98 4.45
C SER A 193 20.24 17.83 5.96
N VAL A 194 19.52 16.80 6.45
CA VAL A 194 19.32 16.57 7.88
C VAL A 194 20.67 16.23 8.53
N PRO A 195 21.13 16.94 9.57
CA PRO A 195 22.42 16.64 10.19
C PRO A 195 22.45 15.25 10.84
N LEU A 196 23.46 14.44 10.53
CA LEU A 196 23.57 13.07 11.05
C LEU A 196 23.66 13.04 12.58
N GLU A 197 24.41 13.97 13.18
CA GLU A 197 24.54 14.07 14.64
C GLU A 197 23.21 14.33 15.33
N THR A 198 22.31 15.09 14.68
CA THR A 198 20.95 15.30 15.18
C THR A 198 20.16 13.99 15.17
N ILE A 199 20.27 13.19 14.11
CA ILE A 199 19.61 11.87 14.04
C ILE A 199 20.22 10.92 15.10
N ARG A 200 21.54 10.91 15.27
CA ARG A 200 22.24 10.09 16.26
C ARG A 200 21.81 10.42 17.69
N ALA A 201 21.57 11.69 17.99
CA ALA A 201 21.10 12.11 19.31
C ALA A 201 19.74 11.52 19.69
N LEU A 202 18.88 11.22 18.70
CA LEU A 202 17.58 10.56 18.89
C LEU A 202 17.73 9.08 19.28
N LEU A 203 18.86 8.44 18.93
CA LEU A 203 19.10 7.02 19.19
C LEU A 203 19.60 6.72 20.61
N ASN A 204 19.59 7.69 21.51
CA ASN A 204 20.03 7.49 22.88
C ASN A 204 19.00 6.66 23.67
N PRO A 205 19.37 5.54 24.32
CA PRO A 205 18.44 4.77 25.16
C PRO A 205 17.81 5.55 26.32
N ARG A 206 18.37 6.70 26.69
CA ARG A 206 17.82 7.60 27.72
C ARG A 206 16.71 8.51 27.21
N VAL A 207 16.51 8.65 25.90
CA VAL A 207 15.33 9.34 25.36
C VAL A 207 14.13 8.42 25.37
N ARG A 208 12.93 8.97 25.19
CA ARG A 208 11.68 8.20 25.10
C ARG A 208 11.77 7.17 23.97
N SER A 209 11.18 5.98 24.17
CA SER A 209 11.20 4.86 23.21
C SER A 209 10.68 5.25 21.83
N GLU A 210 9.67 6.10 21.78
CA GLU A 210 9.02 6.53 20.54
C GLU A 210 9.94 7.44 19.72
N VAL A 211 10.67 8.33 20.41
CA VAL A 211 11.70 9.19 19.78
C VAL A 211 12.85 8.32 19.26
N ASN A 212 13.26 7.31 20.01
CA ASN A 212 14.30 6.37 19.61
C ASN A 212 13.91 5.60 18.34
N LEU A 213 12.68 5.10 18.31
CA LEU A 213 12.08 4.43 17.15
C LEU A 213 12.01 5.36 15.93
N ALA A 214 11.53 6.58 16.10
CA ALA A 214 11.44 7.58 15.04
C ALA A 214 12.83 7.94 14.48
N GLY A 215 13.83 8.09 15.36
CA GLY A 215 15.22 8.30 14.98
C GLY A 215 15.81 7.13 14.19
N ALA A 216 15.53 5.89 14.58
CA ALA A 216 15.98 4.69 13.88
C ALA A 216 15.31 4.56 12.51
N TYR A 217 14.02 4.90 12.43
CA TYR A 217 13.26 4.93 11.19
C TYR A 217 13.85 5.93 10.19
N LEU A 218 14.12 7.17 10.64
CA LEU A 218 14.78 8.19 9.84
C LEU A 218 16.19 7.77 9.42
N LEU A 219 17.01 7.25 10.35
CA LEU A 219 18.37 6.82 10.05
C LEU A 219 18.39 5.74 8.96
N ALA A 220 17.55 4.71 9.09
CA ALA A 220 17.43 3.64 8.11
C ALA A 220 16.90 4.15 6.75
N ALA A 221 15.89 5.03 6.75
CA ALA A 221 15.32 5.58 5.53
C ALA A 221 16.27 6.55 4.80
N SER A 222 17.20 7.19 5.52
CA SER A 222 18.17 8.14 4.95
C SER A 222 19.19 7.48 4.03
N LYS A 223 19.44 6.16 4.15
CA LYS A 223 20.40 5.38 3.34
C LYS A 223 21.77 6.05 3.17
N ARG A 224 22.26 6.72 4.21
CA ARG A 224 23.55 7.42 4.16
C ARG A 224 24.73 6.50 4.45
N LEU A 225 25.80 6.61 3.65
CA LEU A 225 27.03 5.83 3.87
C LEU A 225 27.79 6.26 5.13
N ASP A 226 27.73 7.54 5.50
CA ASP A 226 28.35 8.08 6.72
C ASP A 226 27.62 7.66 8.01
N ALA A 227 26.44 7.03 7.91
CA ALA A 227 25.66 6.53 9.04
C ALA A 227 26.06 5.11 9.50
N VAL A 228 26.99 4.43 8.82
CA VAL A 228 27.32 3.02 9.10
C VAL A 228 27.73 2.78 10.55
N ASP A 229 28.53 3.67 11.16
CA ASP A 229 28.96 3.50 12.56
C ASP A 229 27.79 3.65 13.55
N ALA A 230 26.85 4.57 13.27
CA ALA A 230 25.63 4.73 14.05
C ALA A 230 24.72 3.50 13.91
N LEU A 231 24.57 2.97 12.69
CA LEU A 231 23.78 1.77 12.41
C LEU A 231 24.40 0.50 13.03
N ARG A 232 25.73 0.43 13.13
CA ARG A 232 26.44 -0.69 13.76
C ARG A 232 26.23 -0.73 15.27
N SER A 233 26.17 0.43 15.92
CA SER A 233 26.01 0.55 17.38
C SER A 233 24.55 0.55 17.83
N CYS A 234 23.64 1.04 16.99
CA CYS A 234 22.22 1.18 17.30
C CYS A 234 21.51 -0.09 17.82
N PRO A 235 21.78 -1.32 17.33
CA PRO A 235 21.09 -2.51 17.84
C PRO A 235 21.32 -2.77 19.34
N ALA A 236 22.37 -2.20 19.94
CA ALA A 236 22.60 -2.31 21.38
C ALA A 236 21.53 -1.60 22.24
N ASN A 237 20.64 -0.80 21.62
CA ASN A 237 19.52 -0.13 22.29
C ASN A 237 18.42 -1.09 22.79
N GLY A 238 18.39 -2.35 22.34
CA GLY A 238 17.57 -3.43 22.90
C GLY A 238 16.08 -3.46 22.54
N HIS A 239 15.49 -2.37 22.03
CA HIS A 239 14.10 -2.39 21.56
C HIS A 239 14.00 -3.10 20.19
N PRO A 240 13.17 -4.15 20.01
CA PRO A 240 13.18 -4.96 18.80
C PRO A 240 12.91 -4.17 17.50
N ASP A 241 11.99 -3.20 17.52
CA ASP A 241 11.67 -2.42 16.33
C ASP A 241 12.81 -1.47 15.94
N VAL A 242 13.54 -0.94 16.93
CA VAL A 242 14.74 -0.13 16.72
C VAL A 242 15.85 -1.00 16.15
N MET A 243 16.05 -2.19 16.74
CA MET A 243 17.04 -3.15 16.27
C MET A 243 16.78 -3.55 14.82
N ALA A 244 15.56 -3.94 14.47
CA ALA A 244 15.19 -4.32 13.11
C ALA A 244 15.45 -3.19 12.10
N LEU A 245 15.06 -1.95 12.43
CA LEU A 245 15.32 -0.78 11.57
C LEU A 245 16.81 -0.50 11.39
N CYS A 246 17.60 -0.57 12.46
CA CYS A 246 19.04 -0.34 12.38
C CYS A 246 19.78 -1.46 11.64
N VAL A 247 19.38 -2.71 11.84
CA VAL A 247 19.87 -3.87 11.08
C VAL A 247 19.53 -3.73 9.60
N LYS A 248 18.30 -3.32 9.27
CA LYS A 248 17.86 -3.03 7.90
C LYS A 248 18.71 -1.94 7.26
N GLY A 249 18.91 -0.82 7.96
CA GLY A 249 19.75 0.28 7.50
C GLY A 249 21.19 -0.19 7.25
N LEU A 250 21.77 -0.96 8.17
CA LEU A 250 23.12 -1.52 8.02
C LEU A 250 23.22 -2.47 6.81
N GLY A 251 22.19 -3.26 6.52
CA GLY A 251 22.12 -4.09 5.31
C GLY A 251 22.08 -3.28 4.01
N ASP A 252 21.43 -2.11 4.02
CA ASP A 252 21.34 -1.24 2.85
C ASP A 252 22.69 -0.57 2.54
N VAL A 253 23.32 0.08 3.53
CA VAL A 253 24.52 0.92 3.31
C VAL A 253 25.85 0.26 3.68
N GLY A 254 25.83 -0.80 4.49
CA GLY A 254 27.02 -1.44 5.02
C GLY A 254 27.80 -2.26 4.00
N SER A 255 28.90 -2.85 4.48
CA SER A 255 29.85 -3.66 3.72
C SER A 255 29.94 -5.08 4.28
N PRO A 256 30.53 -6.06 3.56
CA PRO A 256 30.74 -7.41 4.10
C PRO A 256 31.49 -7.47 5.44
N ARG A 257 32.20 -6.41 5.84
CA ARG A 257 32.90 -6.31 7.13
C ARG A 257 31.94 -6.14 8.32
N ASP A 258 30.73 -5.67 8.07
CA ASP A 258 29.70 -5.41 9.09
C ASP A 258 28.93 -6.69 9.51
N TRP A 259 29.29 -7.84 8.93
CA TRP A 259 28.64 -9.13 9.18
C TRP A 259 28.56 -9.50 10.67
N LEU A 260 29.58 -9.16 11.47
CA LEU A 260 29.63 -9.53 12.88
C LEU A 260 28.49 -8.87 13.68
N ALA A 261 28.21 -7.60 13.40
CA ALA A 261 27.12 -6.87 14.06
C ALA A 261 25.75 -7.49 13.72
N LEU A 262 25.57 -7.92 12.47
CA LEU A 262 24.34 -8.59 12.03
C LEU A 262 24.24 -10.03 12.55
N ASN A 263 25.36 -10.75 12.67
CA ASN A 263 25.36 -12.12 13.16
C ASN A 263 24.91 -12.20 14.63
N LEU A 264 25.19 -11.17 15.43
CA LEU A 264 24.71 -11.07 16.81
C LEU A 264 23.17 -10.96 16.89
N THR A 265 22.53 -10.27 15.94
CA THR A 265 21.06 -10.13 15.88
C THR A 265 20.37 -11.26 15.14
N LEU A 266 21.11 -12.08 14.41
CA LEU A 266 20.59 -13.22 13.66
C LEU A 266 19.98 -14.30 14.58
N GLY A 267 20.45 -14.41 15.82
CA GLY A 267 19.93 -15.32 16.84
C GLY A 267 18.81 -14.74 17.71
N ASP A 268 18.32 -13.53 17.42
CA ASP A 268 17.29 -12.88 18.24
C ASP A 268 16.00 -13.71 18.27
N ALA A 269 15.34 -13.74 19.42
CA ALA A 269 14.09 -14.47 19.63
C ALA A 269 12.91 -13.81 18.90
N THR A 270 13.01 -12.51 18.60
CA THR A 270 12.00 -11.73 17.91
C THR A 270 12.08 -11.99 16.40
N PRO A 271 11.02 -12.56 15.77
CA PRO A 271 11.07 -13.01 14.38
C PRO A 271 11.52 -11.92 13.40
N ARG A 272 10.93 -10.72 13.48
CA ARG A 272 11.27 -9.57 12.63
C ARG A 272 12.73 -9.09 12.75
N VAL A 273 13.33 -9.13 13.95
CA VAL A 273 14.75 -8.77 14.13
C VAL A 273 15.64 -9.79 13.43
N SER A 274 15.41 -11.08 13.69
CA SER A 274 16.18 -12.15 13.06
C SER A 274 16.01 -12.19 11.53
N ALA A 275 14.81 -11.86 11.04
CA ALA A 275 14.52 -11.81 9.62
C ALA A 275 15.20 -10.63 8.91
N GLU A 276 15.21 -9.45 9.51
CA GLU A 276 15.99 -8.32 8.99
C GLU A 276 17.49 -8.62 9.02
N ALA A 277 17.99 -9.30 10.06
CA ALA A 277 19.40 -9.69 10.14
C ALA A 277 19.79 -10.64 9.00
N ALA A 278 18.95 -11.64 8.74
CA ALA A 278 19.16 -12.59 7.65
C ALA A 278 19.09 -11.90 6.28
N ARG A 279 18.12 -11.00 6.07
CA ARG A 279 17.99 -10.19 4.85
C ARG A 279 19.21 -9.28 4.65
N ALA A 280 19.67 -8.60 5.70
CA ALA A 280 20.83 -7.73 5.68
C ALA A 280 22.10 -8.51 5.34
N LEU A 281 22.32 -9.68 5.95
CA LEU A 281 23.44 -10.55 5.61
C LEU A 281 23.41 -11.02 4.15
N ALA A 282 22.22 -11.35 3.63
CA ALA A 282 22.07 -11.71 2.21
C ALA A 282 22.41 -10.54 1.27
N LYS A 283 22.00 -9.30 1.61
CA LYS A 283 22.41 -8.09 0.89
C LYS A 283 23.93 -7.86 0.94
N LEU A 284 24.56 -8.05 2.10
CA LEU A 284 26.02 -7.93 2.24
C LEU A 284 26.76 -9.04 1.49
N ALA A 285 26.21 -10.25 1.44
CA ALA A 285 26.79 -11.36 0.68
C ALA A 285 26.89 -11.03 -0.82
N ALA A 286 25.91 -10.30 -1.37
CA ALA A 286 25.95 -9.82 -2.75
C ALA A 286 27.07 -8.81 -3.02
N LYS A 287 27.66 -8.21 -1.98
CA LYS A 287 28.81 -7.29 -2.04
C LYS A 287 30.15 -7.98 -1.78
N CYS A 288 30.17 -9.30 -1.55
CA CYS A 288 31.42 -10.07 -1.37
C CYS A 288 32.17 -10.23 -2.70
N GLU A 289 33.50 -10.14 -2.65
CA GLU A 289 34.35 -10.42 -3.80
C GLU A 289 34.27 -11.90 -4.21
N ALA A 290 34.18 -12.14 -5.53
CA ALA A 290 34.11 -13.49 -6.07
C ALA A 290 35.40 -14.27 -5.80
N GLY A 291 35.26 -15.49 -5.27
CA GLY A 291 36.41 -16.37 -4.97
C GLY A 291 37.07 -16.12 -3.61
N SER A 292 36.63 -15.12 -2.85
CA SER A 292 37.11 -14.83 -1.50
C SER A 292 36.18 -15.40 -0.42
N PRO A 293 36.67 -15.71 0.80
CA PRO A 293 35.81 -16.06 1.93
C PRO A 293 34.78 -14.96 2.20
N CYS A 294 33.50 -15.36 2.30
CA CYS A 294 32.40 -14.42 2.53
C CYS A 294 31.71 -14.74 3.85
N ASN A 295 32.12 -14.03 4.92
CA ASN A 295 31.56 -14.23 6.26
C ASN A 295 30.03 -14.06 6.33
N PRO A 296 29.39 -13.13 5.58
CA PRO A 296 27.93 -13.09 5.51
C PRO A 296 27.29 -14.44 5.10
N LEU A 297 27.89 -15.17 4.16
CA LEU A 297 27.39 -16.49 3.75
C LEU A 297 27.59 -17.55 4.83
N LEU A 298 28.73 -17.53 5.52
CA LEU A 298 29.00 -18.44 6.65
C LEU A 298 28.00 -18.23 7.80
N ALA A 299 27.66 -16.97 8.11
CA ALA A 299 26.65 -16.63 9.11
C ALA A 299 25.26 -17.18 8.74
N LEU A 300 24.87 -17.04 7.47
CA LEU A 300 23.58 -17.53 6.97
C LEU A 300 23.50 -19.06 6.94
N GLU A 301 24.61 -19.75 6.73
CA GLU A 301 24.66 -21.22 6.81
C GLU A 301 24.27 -21.73 8.20
N GLY A 302 24.64 -20.98 9.26
CA GLY A 302 24.25 -21.30 10.63
C GLY A 302 22.74 -21.36 10.87
N GLN A 303 21.89 -20.91 9.93
CA GLN A 303 20.43 -20.90 10.08
C GLN A 303 19.76 -22.26 9.91
N VAL A 304 20.50 -23.33 9.60
CA VAL A 304 19.96 -24.70 9.46
C VAL A 304 19.17 -25.18 10.69
N TYR A 305 19.51 -24.73 11.91
CA TYR A 305 18.76 -25.11 13.12
C TYR A 305 17.33 -24.57 13.13
N ARG A 306 17.03 -23.49 12.38
CA ARG A 306 15.69 -22.91 12.32
C ARG A 306 14.72 -23.83 11.60
N ALA A 307 15.18 -24.65 10.65
CA ALA A 307 14.36 -25.66 10.01
C ALA A 307 13.80 -26.66 11.05
N LYS A 308 14.65 -27.11 11.98
CA LYS A 308 14.23 -27.97 13.09
C LYS A 308 13.20 -27.26 14.00
N GLN A 309 13.39 -25.98 14.29
CA GLN A 309 12.43 -25.23 15.10
C GLN A 309 11.06 -25.09 14.42
N VAL A 310 11.03 -24.87 13.10
CA VAL A 310 9.78 -24.89 12.34
C VAL A 310 9.13 -26.28 12.39
N ALA A 311 9.91 -27.36 12.25
CA ALA A 311 9.43 -28.74 12.43
C ALA A 311 8.86 -29.01 13.83
N GLU A 312 9.36 -28.33 14.86
CA GLU A 312 8.82 -28.37 16.24
C GLU A 312 7.56 -27.51 16.44
N GLY A 313 7.02 -26.90 15.38
CA GLY A 313 5.82 -26.05 15.41
C GLY A 313 6.08 -24.57 15.69
N LYS A 314 7.34 -24.12 15.75
CA LYS A 314 7.71 -22.70 15.95
C LYS A 314 7.74 -21.97 14.59
N ALA A 315 6.59 -21.84 13.94
CA ALA A 315 6.48 -21.30 12.57
C ALA A 315 7.15 -19.93 12.37
N ALA A 316 7.08 -19.06 13.38
CA ALA A 316 7.72 -17.74 13.34
C ALA A 316 9.25 -17.78 13.10
N GLN A 317 9.92 -18.89 13.46
CA GLN A 317 11.35 -19.09 13.19
C GLN A 317 11.65 -19.24 11.69
N GLY A 318 10.63 -19.52 10.87
CA GLY A 318 10.70 -19.56 9.42
C GLY A 318 10.87 -18.18 8.77
N HIS A 319 10.59 -17.07 9.47
CA HIS A 319 10.71 -15.71 8.91
C HIS A 319 12.14 -15.38 8.45
N ALA A 320 13.16 -15.79 9.21
CA ALA A 320 14.55 -15.60 8.81
C ALA A 320 14.91 -16.42 7.56
N LEU A 321 14.41 -17.66 7.47
CA LEU A 321 14.61 -18.51 6.28
C LEU A 321 13.90 -17.92 5.05
N LEU A 322 12.66 -17.49 5.21
CA LEU A 322 11.87 -16.83 4.17
C LEU A 322 12.54 -15.55 3.69
N ALA A 323 13.07 -14.73 4.60
CA ALA A 323 13.78 -13.50 4.26
C ALA A 323 15.04 -13.75 3.40
N VAL A 324 15.79 -14.82 3.67
CA VAL A 324 16.94 -15.23 2.83
C VAL A 324 16.48 -15.67 1.46
N ALA A 325 15.45 -16.53 1.39
CA ALA A 325 14.95 -17.06 0.12
C ALA A 325 14.41 -15.94 -0.79
N GLN A 326 13.58 -15.03 -0.25
CA GLN A 326 13.05 -13.88 -0.98
C GLN A 326 14.16 -12.93 -1.43
N GLN A 327 15.11 -12.59 -0.55
CA GLN A 327 16.23 -11.71 -0.89
C GLN A 327 17.16 -12.31 -1.94
N GLY A 328 17.33 -13.64 -1.92
CA GLY A 328 18.28 -14.35 -2.75
C GLY A 328 19.74 -14.19 -2.32
N LEU A 329 20.59 -15.01 -2.92
CA LEU A 329 22.04 -14.96 -2.72
C LEU A 329 22.76 -14.85 -4.07
N PRO A 330 23.99 -14.30 -4.10
CA PRO A 330 24.85 -14.39 -5.29
C PRO A 330 25.18 -15.86 -5.61
N LEU A 331 25.70 -16.13 -6.82
CA LEU A 331 26.02 -17.50 -7.29
C LEU A 331 26.89 -18.29 -6.31
N GLN A 332 27.90 -17.65 -5.71
CA GLN A 332 28.77 -18.24 -4.69
C GLN A 332 28.02 -18.69 -3.41
N GLY A 333 26.80 -18.19 -3.18
CA GLY A 333 25.91 -18.59 -2.10
C GLY A 333 25.04 -19.81 -2.41
N ARG A 334 25.09 -20.38 -3.63
CA ARG A 334 24.33 -21.60 -3.99
C ARG A 334 24.54 -22.77 -3.02
N PRO A 335 25.76 -23.04 -2.50
CA PRO A 335 25.95 -24.09 -1.49
C PRO A 335 25.16 -23.84 -0.20
N VAL A 336 25.02 -22.58 0.22
CA VAL A 336 24.23 -22.21 1.40
C VAL A 336 22.75 -22.49 1.16
N LEU A 337 22.21 -22.11 0.00
CA LEU A 337 20.82 -22.43 -0.37
C LEU A 337 20.57 -23.96 -0.36
N SER A 338 21.49 -24.73 -0.95
CA SER A 338 21.41 -26.20 -0.99
C SER A 338 21.45 -26.84 0.41
N ARG A 339 22.33 -26.35 1.30
CA ARG A 339 22.39 -26.80 2.70
C ARG A 339 21.12 -26.49 3.47
N LEU A 340 20.55 -25.29 3.31
CA LEU A 340 19.28 -24.90 3.95
C LEU A 340 18.12 -25.78 3.45
N ARG A 341 18.03 -26.07 2.15
CA ARG A 341 17.03 -27.01 1.61
C ARG A 341 17.19 -28.43 2.15
N SER A 342 18.43 -28.90 2.27
CA SER A 342 18.70 -30.22 2.86
C SER A 342 18.25 -30.29 4.32
N ALA A 343 18.48 -29.22 5.10
CA ALA A 343 17.99 -29.11 6.46
C ALA A 343 16.46 -29.07 6.55
N LEU A 344 15.78 -28.40 5.61
CA LEU A 344 14.31 -28.42 5.52
C LEU A 344 13.78 -29.84 5.24
N ALA A 345 14.44 -30.59 4.34
CA ALA A 345 14.03 -31.96 4.01
C ALA A 345 14.29 -32.96 5.16
N GLU A 346 15.33 -32.74 5.96
CA GLU A 346 15.53 -33.48 7.21
C GLU A 346 14.47 -33.12 8.25
N ALA A 347 14.21 -31.82 8.43
CA ALA A 347 13.22 -31.31 9.36
C ALA A 347 11.79 -31.79 9.03
N ASP A 348 11.43 -31.89 7.74
CA ASP A 348 10.11 -32.35 7.29
C ASP A 348 9.78 -33.76 7.80
N ARG A 349 10.78 -34.65 7.79
CA ARG A 349 10.65 -36.03 8.28
C ARG A 349 10.41 -36.10 9.78
N ALA A 350 10.88 -35.10 10.52
CA ALA A 350 10.75 -35.00 11.97
C ALA A 350 9.63 -34.04 12.42
N ALA A 351 8.86 -33.46 11.49
CA ALA A 351 7.87 -32.44 11.81
C ALA A 351 6.73 -32.98 12.67
N VAL A 352 6.37 -32.21 13.71
CA VAL A 352 5.42 -32.60 14.77
C VAL A 352 3.95 -32.50 14.35
N SER A 353 3.66 -31.80 13.26
CA SER A 353 2.30 -31.58 12.75
C SER A 353 2.27 -31.40 11.23
N ASP A 354 1.09 -31.58 10.63
CA ASP A 354 0.89 -31.30 9.20
C ASP A 354 1.03 -29.82 8.86
N GLU A 355 0.74 -28.94 9.83
CA GLU A 355 0.96 -27.50 9.68
C GLU A 355 2.46 -27.17 9.59
N ALA A 356 3.28 -27.77 10.45
CA ALA A 356 4.73 -27.63 10.38
C ALA A 356 5.31 -28.19 9.07
N ARG A 357 4.76 -29.31 8.57
CA ARG A 357 5.13 -29.86 7.25
C ARG A 357 4.75 -28.92 6.10
N ALA A 358 3.60 -28.25 6.19
CA ALA A 358 3.18 -27.27 5.19
C ALA A 358 4.12 -26.07 5.18
N ASP A 359 4.50 -25.55 6.34
CA ASP A 359 5.47 -24.44 6.45
C ASP A 359 6.82 -24.80 5.83
N LEU A 360 7.35 -25.98 6.15
CA LEU A 360 8.62 -26.47 5.60
C LEU A 360 8.56 -26.65 4.09
N ALA A 361 7.43 -27.15 3.57
CA ALA A 361 7.21 -27.33 2.14
C ALA A 361 7.19 -25.99 1.38
N TRP A 362 6.52 -24.96 1.91
CA TRP A 362 6.52 -23.62 1.31
C TRP A 362 7.90 -22.96 1.35
N LEU A 363 8.63 -23.10 2.48
CA LEU A 363 10.01 -22.63 2.59
C LEU A 363 10.94 -23.33 1.58
N ASP A 364 10.81 -24.64 1.40
CA ASP A 364 11.59 -25.38 0.42
C ASP A 364 11.34 -24.87 -1.01
N CYS A 365 10.08 -24.65 -1.39
CA CYS A 365 9.75 -24.09 -2.70
C CYS A 365 10.31 -22.67 -2.89
N ARG A 366 10.35 -21.84 -1.84
CA ARG A 366 10.99 -20.52 -1.91
C ARG A 366 12.50 -20.61 -2.12
N PHE A 367 13.19 -21.53 -1.44
CA PHE A 367 14.62 -21.75 -1.69
C PHE A 367 14.89 -22.36 -3.06
N ALA A 368 14.05 -23.31 -3.50
CA ALA A 368 14.13 -23.89 -4.84
C ALA A 368 14.01 -22.81 -5.92
N ALA A 369 13.02 -21.94 -5.81
CA ALA A 369 12.81 -20.84 -6.74
C ALA A 369 13.96 -19.83 -6.71
N ALA A 370 14.54 -19.56 -5.53
CA ALA A 370 15.74 -18.72 -5.41
C ALA A 370 16.97 -19.34 -6.12
N MET A 371 17.10 -20.67 -6.15
CA MET A 371 18.15 -21.39 -6.89
C MET A 371 17.88 -21.40 -8.40
N ASP A 372 16.62 -21.52 -8.81
CA ASP A 372 16.22 -21.44 -10.22
C ASP A 372 16.45 -20.04 -10.79
N ARG A 373 16.18 -18.98 -10.01
CA ARG A 373 16.55 -17.61 -10.34
C ARG A 373 18.05 -17.44 -10.59
N GLN A 374 18.92 -18.17 -9.89
CA GLN A 374 20.37 -18.11 -10.13
C GLN A 374 20.78 -18.74 -11.47
N GLN A 375 19.99 -19.70 -11.95
CA GLN A 375 20.29 -20.50 -13.14
C GLN A 375 19.55 -19.99 -14.38
N GLY A 376 18.44 -19.27 -14.19
CA GLY A 376 17.59 -18.81 -15.28
C GLY A 376 16.76 -19.92 -15.92
N ALA A 377 16.47 -21.01 -15.21
CA ALA A 377 15.66 -22.13 -15.69
C ALA A 377 14.89 -22.78 -14.55
N LEU A 378 13.75 -23.41 -14.87
CA LEU A 378 13.02 -24.25 -13.93
C LEU A 378 13.74 -25.60 -13.78
N ASP A 379 14.16 -25.92 -12.56
CA ASP A 379 14.83 -27.18 -12.25
C ASP A 379 14.48 -27.61 -10.83
N GLN A 380 14.84 -26.77 -9.87
CA GLN A 380 14.70 -27.06 -8.45
C GLN A 380 13.25 -27.01 -7.98
N VAL A 381 12.41 -26.12 -8.52
CA VAL A 381 11.00 -26.02 -8.10
C VAL A 381 10.17 -27.24 -8.52
N LEU A 382 10.59 -27.95 -9.57
CA LEU A 382 9.89 -29.14 -10.07
C LEU A 382 9.85 -30.28 -9.04
N GLN A 383 10.73 -30.23 -8.05
CA GLN A 383 10.89 -31.24 -7.01
C GLN A 383 10.68 -30.68 -5.60
N CYS A 384 10.15 -29.46 -5.48
CA CYS A 384 10.02 -28.79 -4.19
C CYS A 384 8.73 -29.16 -3.44
N GLY A 385 8.68 -28.79 -2.17
CA GLY A 385 7.44 -28.78 -1.39
C GLY A 385 6.92 -30.15 -0.99
N TYR A 386 7.71 -31.20 -1.21
CA TYR A 386 7.46 -32.55 -0.68
C TYR A 386 6.07 -33.11 -1.03
N GLY A 387 5.51 -32.71 -2.19
CA GLY A 387 4.17 -33.10 -2.64
C GLY A 387 3.01 -32.41 -1.92
N ARG A 388 3.26 -31.39 -1.08
CA ARG A 388 2.23 -30.67 -0.29
C ARG A 388 1.88 -29.29 -0.85
N VAL A 389 2.75 -28.69 -1.67
CA VAL A 389 2.48 -27.42 -2.35
C VAL A 389 1.78 -27.71 -3.69
N PRO A 390 0.64 -27.08 -4.01
CA PRO A 390 -0.04 -27.32 -5.28
C PRO A 390 0.83 -26.97 -6.50
N GLU A 391 0.72 -27.77 -7.56
CA GLU A 391 1.49 -27.61 -8.81
C GLU A 391 1.51 -26.18 -9.33
N ALA A 392 0.32 -25.60 -9.49
CA ALA A 392 0.19 -24.25 -10.00
C ALA A 392 0.94 -23.20 -9.17
N ARG A 393 1.11 -23.43 -7.86
CA ARG A 393 1.75 -22.47 -6.96
C ARG A 393 3.26 -22.50 -7.08
N TRP A 394 3.88 -23.68 -7.05
CA TRP A 394 5.33 -23.78 -7.18
C TRP A 394 5.82 -23.52 -8.61
N LEU A 395 5.01 -23.87 -9.64
CA LEU A 395 5.31 -23.49 -11.03
C LEU A 395 5.32 -21.97 -11.19
N ALA A 396 4.25 -21.30 -10.74
CA ALA A 396 4.16 -19.85 -10.84
C ALA A 396 5.27 -19.14 -10.07
N LEU A 397 5.58 -19.63 -8.86
CA LEU A 397 6.69 -19.13 -8.06
C LEU A 397 8.04 -19.24 -8.80
N GLY A 398 8.34 -20.42 -9.37
CA GLY A 398 9.58 -20.63 -10.12
C GLY A 398 9.68 -19.75 -11.37
N LEU A 399 8.60 -19.65 -12.15
CA LEU A 399 8.55 -18.82 -13.35
C LEU A 399 8.79 -17.34 -13.02
N HIS A 400 8.13 -16.84 -11.97
CA HIS A 400 8.29 -15.46 -11.51
C HIS A 400 9.72 -15.17 -11.02
N GLU A 401 10.34 -16.08 -10.26
CA GLU A 401 11.72 -15.92 -9.79
C GLU A 401 12.73 -16.01 -10.95
N VAL A 402 12.49 -16.87 -11.94
CA VAL A 402 13.34 -16.99 -13.14
C VAL A 402 13.24 -15.77 -14.06
N ALA A 403 12.12 -15.05 -14.06
CA ALA A 403 12.00 -13.75 -14.74
C ALA A 403 13.00 -12.71 -14.21
N GLN A 404 13.41 -12.82 -12.95
CA GLN A 404 14.37 -11.92 -12.30
C GLN A 404 15.84 -12.30 -12.52
N PHE A 405 16.13 -13.29 -13.37
CA PHE A 405 17.50 -13.74 -13.66
C PHE A 405 18.35 -12.61 -14.27
N LYS A 406 19.57 -12.44 -13.75
CA LYS A 406 20.51 -11.37 -14.16
C LYS A 406 21.75 -11.86 -14.90
N GLY A 407 21.81 -13.15 -15.26
CA GLY A 407 22.97 -13.71 -15.99
C GLY A 407 22.93 -13.38 -17.48
N GLN A 408 23.74 -14.09 -18.27
CA GLN A 408 23.77 -13.87 -19.72
C GLN A 408 22.37 -14.10 -20.33
N PRO A 409 21.93 -13.24 -21.26
CA PRO A 409 20.57 -13.28 -21.79
C PRO A 409 20.38 -14.55 -22.64
N THR A 410 19.75 -15.55 -22.03
CA THR A 410 19.12 -16.68 -22.74
C THR A 410 17.61 -16.46 -22.72
N GLY A 411 16.96 -16.66 -23.86
CA GLY A 411 15.49 -16.57 -23.94
C GLY A 411 14.81 -17.65 -23.09
N ALA A 412 13.59 -17.38 -22.63
CA ALA A 412 12.82 -18.29 -21.80
C ALA A 412 11.95 -19.27 -22.63
N ALA A 413 12.51 -19.95 -23.64
CA ALA A 413 11.77 -20.89 -24.49
C ALA A 413 11.03 -21.98 -23.69
N PHE A 414 11.60 -22.42 -22.57
CA PHE A 414 10.98 -23.37 -21.65
C PHE A 414 9.65 -22.85 -21.04
N ALA A 415 9.41 -21.54 -21.05
CA ALA A 415 8.21 -20.93 -20.48
C ALA A 415 7.01 -20.96 -21.46
N VAL A 416 7.26 -21.11 -22.77
CA VAL A 416 6.22 -21.07 -23.81
C VAL A 416 5.12 -22.12 -23.60
N PRO A 417 5.43 -23.39 -23.29
CA PRO A 417 4.38 -24.40 -23.05
C PRO A 417 3.45 -24.07 -21.87
N TYR A 418 3.90 -23.24 -20.92
CA TYR A 418 3.10 -22.86 -19.75
C TYR A 418 2.06 -21.76 -20.05
N LEU A 419 2.07 -21.16 -21.25
CA LEU A 419 1.02 -20.23 -21.69
C LEU A 419 -0.33 -20.93 -21.93
N ASP A 420 -0.32 -22.23 -22.20
CA ASP A 420 -1.53 -23.06 -22.36
C ASP A 420 -1.93 -23.79 -21.06
N HIS A 421 -1.27 -23.49 -19.94
CA HIS A 421 -1.53 -24.17 -18.68
C HIS A 421 -2.95 -23.86 -18.14
N VAL A 422 -3.60 -24.86 -17.53
CA VAL A 422 -4.99 -24.75 -17.04
C VAL A 422 -5.17 -23.69 -15.95
N SER A 423 -4.15 -23.49 -15.11
CA SER A 423 -4.16 -22.47 -14.07
C SER A 423 -3.79 -21.08 -14.62
N PRO A 424 -4.61 -20.04 -14.39
CA PRO A 424 -4.31 -18.68 -14.82
C PRO A 424 -3.06 -18.09 -14.16
N ILE A 425 -2.75 -18.50 -12.92
CA ILE A 425 -1.57 -18.02 -12.19
C ILE A 425 -0.27 -18.46 -12.89
N VAL A 426 -0.25 -19.70 -13.41
CA VAL A 426 0.90 -20.24 -14.16
C VAL A 426 1.06 -19.51 -15.50
N ARG A 427 -0.05 -19.25 -16.20
CA ARG A 427 -0.04 -18.47 -17.44
C ARG A 427 0.50 -17.06 -17.22
N GLY A 428 0.06 -16.39 -16.17
CA GLY A 428 0.57 -15.08 -15.77
C GLY A 428 2.07 -15.08 -15.49
N ALA A 429 2.55 -16.03 -14.68
CA ALA A 429 3.98 -16.14 -14.40
C ALA A 429 4.82 -16.50 -15.64
N ALA A 430 4.27 -17.28 -16.58
CA ALA A 430 4.92 -17.56 -17.86
C ALA A 430 5.02 -16.31 -18.74
N LEU A 431 3.97 -15.48 -18.77
CA LEU A 431 3.97 -14.17 -19.43
C LEU A 431 5.06 -13.26 -18.85
N ASP A 432 5.21 -13.19 -17.54
CA ASP A 432 6.29 -12.43 -16.87
C ASP A 432 7.67 -12.89 -17.36
N ALA A 433 7.93 -14.20 -17.32
CA ALA A 433 9.22 -14.77 -17.73
C ALA A 433 9.55 -14.49 -19.20
N LEU A 434 8.57 -14.63 -20.10
CA LEU A 434 8.74 -14.36 -21.54
C LEU A 434 8.86 -12.87 -21.86
N SER A 435 8.23 -12.01 -21.07
CA SER A 435 8.33 -10.55 -21.19
C SER A 435 9.69 -10.03 -20.78
N GLU A 436 10.34 -10.65 -19.79
CA GLU A 436 11.72 -10.32 -19.40
C GLU A 436 12.75 -10.98 -20.32
N ARG A 437 12.47 -12.19 -20.83
CA ARG A 437 13.42 -13.02 -21.59
C ARG A 437 12.77 -13.54 -22.87
N PRO A 438 12.63 -12.67 -23.89
CA PRO A 438 11.84 -12.96 -25.08
C PRO A 438 12.40 -14.10 -25.94
N VAL A 439 11.49 -14.81 -26.59
CA VAL A 439 11.78 -15.77 -27.67
C VAL A 439 10.76 -15.61 -28.81
N PRO A 440 11.15 -15.76 -30.09
CA PRO A 440 10.24 -15.53 -31.22
C PRO A 440 8.97 -16.41 -31.21
N GLU A 441 9.09 -17.66 -30.79
CA GLU A 441 8.00 -18.63 -30.73
C GLU A 441 6.92 -18.30 -29.68
N ALA A 442 7.18 -17.39 -28.74
CA ALA A 442 6.22 -16.97 -27.73
C ALA A 442 5.17 -15.99 -28.26
N MET A 443 5.46 -15.27 -29.36
CA MET A 443 4.66 -14.12 -29.81
C MET A 443 3.23 -14.52 -30.16
N ALA A 444 3.04 -15.58 -30.96
CA ALA A 444 1.71 -16.03 -31.34
C ALA A 444 0.87 -16.56 -30.16
N PRO A 445 1.41 -17.42 -29.26
CA PRO A 445 0.73 -17.80 -28.02
C PRO A 445 0.33 -16.61 -27.13
N ILE A 446 1.21 -15.60 -26.97
CA ILE A 446 0.90 -14.40 -26.19
C ILE A 446 -0.29 -13.66 -26.81
N ARG A 447 -0.31 -13.46 -28.14
CA ARG A 447 -1.44 -12.80 -28.82
C ARG A 447 -2.76 -13.54 -28.61
N ALA A 448 -2.74 -14.87 -28.59
CA ALA A 448 -3.95 -15.66 -28.35
C ALA A 448 -4.55 -15.42 -26.95
N LEU A 449 -3.72 -15.19 -25.93
CA LEU A 449 -4.18 -14.94 -24.56
C LEU A 449 -4.83 -13.56 -24.37
N ILE A 450 -4.50 -12.55 -25.19
CA ILE A 450 -5.10 -11.20 -25.12
C ILE A 450 -6.62 -11.26 -25.33
N GLY A 451 -7.09 -12.15 -26.21
CA GLY A 451 -8.52 -12.36 -26.45
C GLY A 451 -9.22 -13.25 -25.42
N GLY A 452 -8.52 -13.71 -24.38
CA GLY A 452 -9.04 -14.63 -23.38
C GLY A 452 -10.08 -14.03 -22.44
N GLY A 453 -10.89 -14.91 -21.84
CA GLY A 453 -11.95 -14.50 -20.89
C GLY A 453 -11.46 -14.15 -19.49
N ASP A 454 -10.25 -14.57 -19.08
CA ASP A 454 -9.65 -14.15 -17.80
C ASP A 454 -9.01 -12.77 -17.99
N ALA A 455 -9.56 -11.76 -17.33
CA ALA A 455 -9.11 -10.37 -17.44
C ALA A 455 -7.65 -10.18 -17.02
N VAL A 456 -7.23 -10.83 -15.93
CA VAL A 456 -5.87 -10.70 -15.40
C VAL A 456 -4.87 -11.24 -16.41
N VAL A 457 -5.10 -12.45 -16.93
CA VAL A 457 -4.22 -13.06 -17.93
C VAL A 457 -4.23 -12.30 -19.24
N ALA A 458 -5.40 -11.82 -19.69
CA ALA A 458 -5.51 -11.02 -20.91
C ALA A 458 -4.75 -9.69 -20.80
N GLY A 459 -4.86 -9.01 -19.65
CA GLY A 459 -4.12 -7.81 -19.33
C GLY A 459 -2.60 -8.07 -19.33
N GLN A 460 -2.15 -9.08 -18.58
CA GLN A 460 -0.74 -9.49 -18.55
C GLN A 460 -0.20 -9.83 -19.96
N ALA A 461 -1.01 -10.48 -20.80
CA ALA A 461 -0.63 -10.80 -22.17
C ALA A 461 -0.52 -9.55 -23.05
N ALA A 462 -1.40 -8.56 -22.88
CA ALA A 462 -1.30 -7.28 -23.55
C ALA A 462 -0.05 -6.50 -23.12
N ALA A 463 0.23 -6.46 -21.80
CA ALA A 463 1.44 -5.83 -21.27
C ALA A 463 2.71 -6.51 -21.82
N ALA A 464 2.74 -7.84 -21.86
CA ALA A 464 3.79 -8.63 -22.48
C ALA A 464 3.99 -8.24 -23.95
N ALA A 465 2.93 -8.26 -24.76
CA ALA A 465 2.99 -7.87 -26.17
C ALA A 465 3.50 -6.45 -26.38
N GLY A 466 3.06 -5.50 -25.53
CA GLY A 466 3.54 -4.12 -25.54
C GLY A 466 5.04 -4.03 -25.26
N LYS A 467 5.52 -4.73 -24.22
CA LYS A 467 6.96 -4.77 -23.88
C LYS A 467 7.80 -5.40 -24.99
N LEU A 468 7.26 -6.42 -25.66
CA LEU A 468 7.88 -7.10 -26.80
C LEU A 468 7.79 -6.32 -28.11
N LYS A 469 7.04 -5.20 -28.13
CA LYS A 469 6.76 -4.39 -29.33
C LYS A 469 6.13 -5.22 -30.47
N ASP A 470 5.24 -6.14 -30.11
CA ASP A 470 4.53 -6.99 -31.07
C ASP A 470 3.44 -6.21 -31.83
N ALA A 471 3.78 -5.69 -33.01
CA ALA A 471 2.83 -4.92 -33.81
C ALA A 471 1.60 -5.73 -34.24
N GLU A 472 1.70 -7.06 -34.37
CA GLU A 472 0.57 -7.93 -34.73
C GLU A 472 -0.45 -8.06 -33.58
N ALA A 473 -0.03 -7.81 -32.34
CA ALA A 473 -0.92 -7.86 -31.18
C ALA A 473 -1.88 -6.67 -31.12
N LEU A 474 -1.63 -5.61 -31.90
CA LEU A 474 -2.29 -4.34 -31.73
C LEU A 474 -3.81 -4.42 -31.85
N THR A 475 -4.33 -5.13 -32.85
CA THR A 475 -5.77 -5.31 -33.04
C THR A 475 -6.41 -6.00 -31.83
N ALA A 476 -5.73 -6.99 -31.24
CA ALA A 476 -6.21 -7.67 -30.05
C ALA A 476 -6.17 -6.76 -28.80
N VAL A 477 -5.12 -5.96 -28.65
CA VAL A 477 -5.01 -4.97 -27.57
C VAL A 477 -6.11 -3.91 -27.67
N GLN A 478 -6.43 -3.44 -28.88
CA GLN A 478 -7.54 -2.50 -29.10
C GLN A 478 -8.90 -3.11 -28.74
N ALA A 479 -9.13 -4.37 -29.08
CA ALA A 479 -10.34 -5.08 -28.66
C ALA A 479 -10.41 -5.28 -27.14
N LEU A 480 -9.27 -5.56 -26.49
CA LEU A 480 -9.20 -5.64 -25.02
C LEU A 480 -9.46 -4.28 -24.36
N ALA A 481 -9.05 -3.18 -25.00
CA ALA A 481 -9.35 -1.82 -24.53
C ALA A 481 -10.84 -1.49 -24.49
N ASP A 482 -11.67 -2.14 -25.31
CA ASP A 482 -13.13 -1.98 -25.27
C ASP A 482 -13.77 -2.63 -24.02
N ARG A 483 -13.05 -3.52 -23.32
CA ARG A 483 -13.49 -4.16 -22.07
C ARG A 483 -13.20 -3.31 -20.83
N VAL A 484 -12.19 -2.44 -20.87
CA VAL A 484 -11.74 -1.61 -19.73
C VAL A 484 -12.89 -0.87 -19.01
N PRO A 485 -13.90 -0.30 -19.69
CA PRO A 485 -15.01 0.35 -18.99
C PRO A 485 -15.82 -0.57 -18.06
N LYS A 486 -15.87 -1.87 -18.35
CA LYS A 486 -16.56 -2.89 -17.53
C LYS A 486 -15.61 -3.65 -16.62
N GLU A 487 -14.33 -3.68 -16.96
CA GLU A 487 -13.27 -4.42 -16.29
C GLU A 487 -12.10 -3.46 -15.98
N PRO A 488 -12.25 -2.58 -14.96
CA PRO A 488 -11.32 -1.46 -14.72
C PRO A 488 -9.90 -1.90 -14.35
N ASP A 489 -9.72 -3.14 -13.90
CA ASP A 489 -8.41 -3.72 -13.56
C ASP A 489 -7.53 -3.92 -14.81
N LEU A 490 -8.13 -4.00 -16.00
CA LEU A 490 -7.40 -4.06 -17.27
C LEU A 490 -6.69 -2.75 -17.64
N ALA A 491 -7.10 -1.62 -17.05
CA ALA A 491 -6.71 -0.29 -17.54
C ALA A 491 -5.20 -0.12 -17.65
N GLU A 492 -4.46 -0.49 -16.59
CA GLU A 492 -3.01 -0.26 -16.51
C GLU A 492 -2.25 -1.05 -17.60
N ALA A 493 -2.51 -2.34 -17.67
CA ALA A 493 -1.87 -3.22 -18.64
C ALA A 493 -2.21 -2.84 -20.09
N VAL A 494 -3.47 -2.50 -20.36
CA VAL A 494 -3.92 -2.13 -21.70
C VAL A 494 -3.42 -0.75 -22.12
N ALA A 495 -3.44 0.26 -21.23
CA ALA A 495 -2.89 1.58 -21.55
C ALA A 495 -1.40 1.49 -21.89
N GLY A 496 -0.63 0.78 -21.07
CA GLY A 496 0.80 0.56 -21.31
C GLY A 496 1.04 -0.12 -22.66
N ALA A 497 0.26 -1.16 -22.99
CA ALA A 497 0.34 -1.85 -24.26
C ALA A 497 -0.02 -0.94 -25.45
N LEU A 498 -1.10 -0.17 -25.36
CA LEU A 498 -1.50 0.79 -26.40
C LEU A 498 -0.40 1.83 -26.65
N VAL A 499 0.13 2.44 -25.58
CA VAL A 499 1.22 3.42 -25.69
C VAL A 499 2.47 2.80 -26.31
N ALA A 500 2.84 1.60 -25.90
CA ALA A 500 4.01 0.91 -26.41
C ALA A 500 3.90 0.54 -27.91
N LEU A 501 2.70 0.15 -28.37
CA LEU A 501 2.47 -0.33 -29.74
C LEU A 501 2.07 0.79 -30.73
N GLN A 502 1.40 1.85 -30.27
CA GLN A 502 0.86 2.92 -31.13
C GLN A 502 1.50 4.29 -30.91
N GLY A 503 2.23 4.49 -29.80
CA GLY A 503 2.74 5.81 -29.42
C GLY A 503 1.60 6.83 -29.37
N LYS A 504 1.76 7.96 -30.09
CA LYS A 504 0.79 9.07 -30.07
C LYS A 504 -0.60 8.70 -30.59
N ALA A 505 -0.72 7.66 -31.40
CA ALA A 505 -2.02 7.22 -31.91
C ALA A 505 -2.93 6.60 -30.82
N ALA A 506 -2.40 6.29 -29.63
CA ALA A 506 -3.19 5.85 -28.48
C ALA A 506 -3.97 7.00 -27.80
N GLU A 507 -3.62 8.27 -28.07
CA GLU A 507 -4.18 9.43 -27.37
C GLU A 507 -5.71 9.50 -27.38
N PRO A 508 -6.43 9.34 -28.51
CA PRO A 508 -7.88 9.47 -28.53
C PRO A 508 -8.55 8.48 -27.57
N ARG A 509 -8.09 7.23 -27.57
CA ARG A 509 -8.62 6.18 -26.70
C ARG A 509 -8.36 6.48 -25.23
N LEU A 510 -7.16 6.92 -24.87
CA LEU A 510 -6.86 7.28 -23.48
C LEU A 510 -7.67 8.50 -23.01
N ARG A 511 -7.99 9.45 -23.90
CA ARG A 511 -8.84 10.60 -23.55
C ARG A 511 -10.26 10.21 -23.17
N GLU A 512 -10.82 9.16 -23.80
CA GLU A 512 -12.14 8.62 -23.42
C GLU A 512 -12.18 8.19 -21.95
N TRP A 513 -11.06 7.66 -21.44
CA TRP A 513 -10.94 7.14 -20.08
C TRP A 513 -10.78 8.22 -18.99
N LEU A 514 -10.46 9.46 -19.35
CA LEU A 514 -10.29 10.57 -18.38
C LEU A 514 -11.57 10.97 -17.64
N SER A 515 -12.74 10.53 -18.12
CA SER A 515 -14.04 10.80 -17.51
C SER A 515 -14.71 9.54 -16.94
N HIS A 516 -13.99 8.43 -16.87
CA HIS A 516 -14.52 7.16 -16.40
C HIS A 516 -14.92 7.20 -14.91
N PRO A 517 -16.01 6.56 -14.45
CA PRO A 517 -16.39 6.55 -13.04
C PRO A 517 -15.32 5.95 -12.10
N HIS A 518 -14.65 4.89 -12.54
CA HIS A 518 -13.60 4.22 -11.77
C HIS A 518 -12.31 5.04 -11.74
N ALA A 519 -11.83 5.40 -10.54
CA ALA A 519 -10.68 6.27 -10.35
C ALA A 519 -9.38 5.71 -10.97
N ASN A 520 -9.17 4.39 -10.89
CA ASN A 520 -7.98 3.74 -11.46
C ASN A 520 -7.87 3.97 -12.98
N VAL A 521 -8.99 3.83 -13.70
CA VAL A 521 -9.05 3.99 -15.17
C VAL A 521 -8.65 5.42 -15.56
N ARG A 522 -9.17 6.40 -14.82
CA ARG A 522 -8.85 7.82 -15.03
C ARG A 522 -7.38 8.14 -14.75
N ARG A 523 -6.84 7.62 -13.65
CA ARG A 523 -5.41 7.79 -13.30
C ARG A 523 -4.53 7.26 -14.42
N VAL A 524 -4.74 6.00 -14.79
CA VAL A 524 -3.93 5.32 -15.81
C VAL A 524 -3.94 6.11 -17.12
N ALA A 525 -5.12 6.61 -17.51
CA ALA A 525 -5.26 7.48 -18.68
C ALA A 525 -4.46 8.78 -18.55
N ALA A 526 -4.59 9.48 -17.41
CA ALA A 526 -3.87 10.73 -17.14
C ALA A 526 -2.34 10.54 -17.12
N GLU A 527 -1.84 9.49 -16.47
CA GLU A 527 -0.41 9.16 -16.41
C GLU A 527 0.12 8.78 -17.80
N SER A 528 -0.60 7.93 -18.52
CA SER A 528 -0.22 7.51 -19.87
C SER A 528 -0.18 8.69 -20.83
N LEU A 529 -1.19 9.58 -20.79
CA LEU A 529 -1.22 10.80 -21.59
C LEU A 529 -0.13 11.79 -21.17
N THR A 530 0.13 11.94 -19.87
CA THR A 530 1.22 12.80 -19.38
C THR A 530 2.56 12.34 -19.93
N SER A 531 2.85 11.05 -19.84
CA SER A 531 4.07 10.46 -20.40
C SER A 531 4.14 10.62 -21.92
N LEU A 532 3.02 10.48 -22.62
CA LEU A 532 2.95 10.52 -24.08
C LEU A 532 3.10 11.94 -24.64
N LEU A 533 2.57 12.93 -23.95
CA LEU A 533 2.53 14.34 -24.38
C LEU A 533 3.70 15.16 -23.82
N GLY A 534 4.38 14.68 -22.78
CA GLY A 534 5.44 15.43 -22.09
C GLY A 534 4.92 16.63 -21.30
N ALA A 535 3.60 16.69 -21.07
CA ALA A 535 2.93 17.74 -20.31
C ALA A 535 1.92 17.11 -19.34
N PRO A 536 1.75 17.64 -18.12
CA PRO A 536 0.79 17.10 -17.15
C PRO A 536 -0.63 17.07 -17.71
N VAL A 537 -1.21 15.87 -17.79
CA VAL A 537 -2.63 15.64 -18.05
C VAL A 537 -3.28 15.19 -16.75
N ARG A 538 -4.49 15.70 -16.50
CA ARG A 538 -5.27 15.41 -15.30
C ARG A 538 -6.61 14.83 -15.66
N SER A 539 -7.14 14.01 -14.78
CA SER A 539 -8.53 13.60 -14.89
C SER A 539 -9.42 14.57 -14.10
N ALA A 540 -10.68 14.69 -14.51
CA ALA A 540 -11.65 15.39 -13.70
C ALA A 540 -12.07 14.49 -12.52
N ARG A 541 -12.45 15.10 -11.39
CA ARG A 541 -13.22 14.38 -10.38
C ARG A 541 -14.52 13.90 -11.01
N VAL A 542 -14.80 12.61 -10.90
CA VAL A 542 -16.07 12.01 -11.34
C VAL A 542 -16.80 11.50 -10.11
N GLU A 543 -18.05 11.92 -9.97
CA GLU A 543 -18.93 11.40 -8.92
C GLU A 543 -19.29 9.95 -9.25
N LEU A 544 -19.26 9.10 -8.24
CA LEU A 544 -19.66 7.70 -8.39
C LEU A 544 -21.17 7.62 -8.61
N PRO A 545 -21.62 6.75 -9.53
CA PRO A 545 -23.04 6.55 -9.77
C PRO A 545 -23.80 6.14 -8.51
N PRO A 546 -25.06 6.57 -8.32
CA PRO A 546 -25.86 6.24 -7.15
C PRO A 546 -25.94 4.74 -6.83
N GLU A 547 -25.95 3.89 -7.87
CA GLU A 547 -26.01 2.43 -7.82
C GLU A 547 -24.70 1.73 -7.47
N THR A 548 -23.59 2.48 -7.30
CA THR A 548 -22.30 1.92 -6.87
C THR A 548 -22.49 1.15 -5.57
N TYR A 549 -21.99 -0.09 -5.52
CA TYR A 549 -22.11 -0.94 -4.34
C TYR A 549 -21.54 -0.27 -3.08
N ARG A 550 -22.33 -0.30 -2.00
CA ARG A 550 -21.93 0.18 -0.68
C ARG A 550 -22.13 -0.93 0.35
N PRO A 551 -21.06 -1.40 1.01
CA PRO A 551 -21.21 -2.39 2.08
C PRO A 551 -21.94 -1.76 3.29
N PRO A 552 -22.67 -2.55 4.08
CA PRO A 552 -23.27 -2.03 5.32
C PRO A 552 -22.16 -1.65 6.31
N ALA A 553 -22.30 -0.51 6.99
CA ALA A 553 -21.35 -0.08 8.03
C ALA A 553 -21.22 -1.13 9.15
N ALA A 554 -19.98 -1.46 9.55
CA ALA A 554 -19.73 -2.27 10.73
C ALA A 554 -20.12 -1.48 12.00
N PRO A 555 -20.93 -2.06 12.90
CA PRO A 555 -21.21 -1.45 14.21
C PRO A 555 -19.93 -1.23 15.02
N SER A 556 -19.89 -0.17 15.84
CA SER A 556 -18.78 0.06 16.77
C SER A 556 -18.60 -1.13 17.72
N GLY A 557 -17.34 -1.51 17.97
CA GLY A 557 -17.02 -2.67 18.81
C GLY A 557 -17.10 -4.02 18.08
N THR A 558 -17.42 -4.05 16.78
CA THR A 558 -17.39 -5.29 15.98
C THR A 558 -15.97 -5.88 15.94
N THR A 559 -15.87 -7.20 16.08
CA THR A 559 -14.63 -7.95 15.94
C THR A 559 -14.69 -8.97 14.82
N LEU A 560 -13.54 -9.28 14.22
CA LEU A 560 -13.34 -10.40 13.30
C LEU A 560 -12.32 -11.36 13.90
N THR A 561 -12.69 -12.62 14.10
CA THR A 561 -11.78 -13.67 14.56
C THR A 561 -11.43 -14.58 13.39
N LEU A 562 -10.19 -14.49 12.90
CA LEU A 562 -9.67 -15.37 11.86
C LEU A 562 -9.14 -16.63 12.54
N ARG A 563 -9.77 -17.77 12.24
CA ARG A 563 -9.33 -19.09 12.71
C ARG A 563 -8.33 -19.67 11.74
N THR A 564 -7.17 -20.05 12.28
CA THR A 564 -6.13 -20.74 11.52
C THR A 564 -5.61 -21.92 12.33
N ARG A 565 -4.93 -22.86 11.68
CA ARG A 565 -4.23 -23.96 12.36
C ARG A 565 -3.06 -23.51 13.24
N LYS A 566 -2.60 -22.26 13.08
CA LYS A 566 -1.58 -21.65 13.94
C LYS A 566 -2.16 -20.96 15.17
N GLY A 567 -3.49 -20.87 15.27
CA GLY A 567 -4.22 -20.16 16.32
C GLY A 567 -5.19 -19.13 15.77
N ASP A 568 -5.91 -18.49 16.68
CA ASP A 568 -6.92 -17.48 16.37
C ASP A 568 -6.33 -16.06 16.42
N ILE A 569 -6.68 -15.23 15.43
CA ILE A 569 -6.33 -13.80 15.39
C ILE A 569 -7.62 -13.02 15.53
N THR A 570 -7.78 -12.26 16.61
CA THR A 570 -8.95 -11.40 16.82
C THR A 570 -8.62 -9.95 16.51
N VAL A 571 -9.37 -9.36 15.58
CA VAL A 571 -9.25 -7.98 15.13
C VAL A 571 -10.44 -7.16 15.65
N LEU A 572 -10.18 -6.02 16.27
CA LEU A 572 -11.18 -5.00 16.54
C LEU A 572 -11.27 -4.05 15.34
N LEU A 573 -12.47 -3.88 14.78
CA LEU A 573 -12.69 -3.00 13.64
C LEU A 573 -12.70 -1.53 14.06
N ASP A 574 -12.10 -0.68 13.24
CA ASP A 574 -11.98 0.75 13.48
C ASP A 574 -13.28 1.50 13.13
N PRO A 575 -13.86 2.30 14.03
CA PRO A 575 -15.06 3.08 13.76
C PRO A 575 -14.86 4.22 12.74
N GLU A 576 -13.62 4.64 12.44
CA GLU A 576 -13.33 5.60 11.35
C GLU A 576 -13.43 4.95 9.95
N ALA A 577 -13.38 3.62 9.83
CA ALA A 577 -13.49 2.90 8.56
C ALA A 577 -14.66 1.88 8.55
N PRO A 578 -15.90 2.33 8.82
CA PRO A 578 -17.03 1.44 9.04
C PRO A 578 -17.47 0.71 7.76
N LEU A 579 -17.35 1.31 6.57
CA LEU A 579 -17.72 0.63 5.33
C LEU A 579 -16.69 -0.44 4.96
N THR A 580 -15.41 -0.15 5.19
CA THR A 580 -14.31 -1.10 4.97
C THR A 580 -14.46 -2.30 5.90
N GLY A 581 -14.59 -2.06 7.21
CA GLY A 581 -14.85 -3.14 8.18
C GLY A 581 -16.15 -3.89 7.89
N GLY A 582 -17.20 -3.17 7.50
CA GLY A 582 -18.49 -3.70 7.10
C GLY A 582 -18.44 -4.63 5.88
N ASN A 583 -17.58 -4.31 4.90
CA ASN A 583 -17.32 -5.18 3.76
C ASN A 583 -16.72 -6.52 4.18
N LEU A 584 -15.71 -6.49 5.05
CA LEU A 584 -15.10 -7.72 5.57
C LEU A 584 -16.09 -8.54 6.40
N VAL A 585 -16.95 -7.89 7.19
CA VAL A 585 -18.04 -8.55 7.93
C VAL A 585 -19.01 -9.26 6.98
N ALA A 586 -19.41 -8.60 5.88
CA ALA A 586 -20.31 -9.19 4.89
C ALA A 586 -19.66 -10.42 4.21
N LEU A 587 -18.41 -10.30 3.77
CA LEU A 587 -17.65 -11.40 3.17
C LEU A 587 -17.43 -12.56 4.15
N ALA A 588 -17.10 -12.27 5.41
CA ALA A 588 -16.93 -13.28 6.45
C ALA A 588 -18.23 -14.08 6.68
N LYS A 589 -19.38 -13.41 6.77
CA LYS A 589 -20.70 -14.06 6.92
C LYS A 589 -21.07 -14.96 5.74
N GLN A 590 -20.54 -14.68 4.55
CA GLN A 590 -20.71 -15.51 3.35
C GLN A 590 -19.73 -16.71 3.30
N GLY A 591 -18.82 -16.82 4.26
CA GLY A 591 -17.77 -17.84 4.26
C GLY A 591 -16.67 -17.60 3.22
N TYR A 592 -16.56 -16.38 2.68
CA TYR A 592 -15.67 -16.03 1.56
C TYR A 592 -14.20 -16.39 1.83
N PHE A 593 -13.75 -16.24 3.08
CA PHE A 593 -12.34 -16.44 3.45
C PHE A 593 -11.96 -17.90 3.70
N ARG A 594 -12.91 -18.84 3.70
CA ARG A 594 -12.63 -20.25 3.97
C ARG A 594 -11.72 -20.84 2.90
N GLY A 595 -10.56 -21.35 3.31
CA GLY A 595 -9.57 -21.94 2.41
C GLY A 595 -8.68 -20.91 1.70
N ILE A 596 -8.92 -19.60 1.90
CA ILE A 596 -8.05 -18.56 1.35
C ILE A 596 -6.72 -18.57 2.11
N THR A 597 -5.62 -18.37 1.37
CA THR A 597 -4.28 -18.37 1.94
C THR A 597 -3.74 -16.95 2.18
N PHE A 598 -2.83 -16.84 3.15
CA PHE A 598 -1.85 -15.76 3.17
C PHE A 598 -0.85 -16.00 2.05
N HIS A 599 -1.15 -15.47 0.87
CA HIS A 599 -0.38 -15.71 -0.34
C HIS A 599 0.94 -14.93 -0.39
N ARG A 600 1.04 -13.85 0.38
CA ARG A 600 2.23 -13.00 0.44
C ARG A 600 2.56 -12.67 1.90
N VAL A 601 3.73 -13.08 2.35
CA VAL A 601 4.27 -12.73 3.67
C VAL A 601 5.66 -12.16 3.48
N VAL A 602 5.85 -10.90 3.90
CA VAL A 602 7.14 -10.24 3.90
C VAL A 602 7.54 -10.00 5.35
N PRO A 603 8.52 -10.75 5.89
CA PRO A 603 8.98 -10.57 7.26
C PRO A 603 9.36 -9.12 7.56
N ASP A 604 9.04 -8.64 8.77
CA ASP A 604 9.18 -7.24 9.21
C ASP A 604 8.42 -6.20 8.36
N PHE A 605 7.46 -6.65 7.54
CA PHE A 605 6.61 -5.73 6.80
C PHE A 605 5.13 -6.09 6.95
N VAL A 606 4.63 -7.03 6.14
CA VAL A 606 3.21 -7.37 6.11
C VAL A 606 2.96 -8.85 5.81
N ALA A 607 1.87 -9.39 6.35
CA ALA A 607 1.25 -10.64 5.93
C ALA A 607 -0.09 -10.34 5.27
N GLN A 608 -0.22 -10.66 3.98
CA GLN A 608 -1.36 -10.31 3.13
C GLN A 608 -2.17 -11.57 2.76
N GLY A 609 -3.49 -11.45 2.87
CA GLY A 609 -4.47 -12.49 2.57
C GLY A 609 -5.76 -11.91 2.00
N GLY A 610 -6.80 -12.74 1.86
CA GLY A 610 -8.10 -12.31 1.33
C GLY A 610 -8.22 -12.31 -0.20
N ASP A 611 -7.25 -12.90 -0.89
CA ASP A 611 -7.29 -13.11 -2.34
C ASP A 611 -7.74 -14.55 -2.67
N PRO A 612 -8.89 -14.76 -3.35
CA PRO A 612 -9.37 -16.09 -3.72
C PRO A 612 -8.50 -16.80 -4.76
N ARG A 613 -7.71 -16.05 -5.55
CA ARG A 613 -6.76 -16.61 -6.52
C ARG A 613 -5.43 -16.97 -5.85
N GLY A 614 -5.04 -16.20 -4.84
CA GLY A 614 -3.78 -16.32 -4.13
C GLY A 614 -2.57 -15.80 -4.93
N ASP A 615 -2.78 -15.08 -6.04
CA ASP A 615 -1.72 -14.48 -6.87
C ASP A 615 -1.56 -12.97 -6.66
N GLY A 616 -2.41 -12.36 -5.84
CA GLY A 616 -2.49 -10.92 -5.59
C GLY A 616 -3.49 -10.19 -6.48
N GLU A 617 -4.04 -10.86 -7.50
CA GLU A 617 -4.84 -10.23 -8.57
C GLU A 617 -6.35 -10.54 -8.44
N GLY A 618 -6.77 -11.25 -7.40
CA GLY A 618 -8.19 -11.58 -7.17
C GLY A 618 -8.91 -10.64 -6.19
N GLY A 619 -10.24 -10.71 -6.24
CA GLY A 619 -11.11 -9.88 -5.40
C GLY A 619 -12.56 -10.37 -5.44
N PRO A 620 -13.47 -9.67 -4.73
CA PRO A 620 -14.86 -10.10 -4.58
C PRO A 620 -15.74 -9.73 -5.80
N GLY A 621 -15.15 -9.25 -6.89
CA GLY A 621 -15.86 -8.82 -8.11
C GLY A 621 -16.39 -7.38 -8.05
N TYR A 622 -16.04 -6.62 -7.02
CA TYR A 622 -16.38 -5.21 -6.87
C TYR A 622 -15.30 -4.47 -6.08
N SER A 623 -15.30 -3.14 -6.21
CA SER A 623 -14.41 -2.24 -5.48
C SER A 623 -15.19 -1.45 -4.42
N ILE A 624 -14.54 -1.11 -3.32
CA ILE A 624 -15.02 -0.19 -2.31
C ILE A 624 -14.10 1.01 -2.19
N ARG A 625 -14.71 2.13 -1.81
CA ARG A 625 -14.03 3.40 -1.61
C ARG A 625 -13.06 3.34 -0.43
N CYS A 626 -11.96 4.09 -0.50
CA CYS A 626 -11.03 4.29 0.60
C CYS A 626 -11.66 5.10 1.77
N GLU A 627 -11.26 4.80 2.99
CA GLU A 627 -11.66 5.49 4.22
C GLU A 627 -10.39 5.87 4.99
N MET A 628 -9.70 6.93 4.56
CA MET A 628 -8.46 7.31 5.23
C MET A 628 -8.73 7.66 6.70
N THR A 629 -7.98 7.01 7.59
CA THR A 629 -8.13 7.04 9.06
C THR A 629 -6.94 7.73 9.70
N ARG A 630 -7.11 8.17 10.95
CA ARG A 630 -5.98 8.66 11.77
C ARG A 630 -5.21 7.55 12.49
N ARG A 631 -5.69 6.31 12.46
CA ARG A 631 -4.98 5.16 13.04
C ARG A 631 -3.60 4.99 12.39
N PRO A 632 -2.50 5.00 13.19
CA PRO A 632 -1.17 4.70 12.67
C PRO A 632 -1.02 3.21 12.41
N TYR A 633 -0.21 2.84 11.41
CA TYR A 633 0.19 1.47 11.16
C TYR A 633 1.24 1.01 12.18
N ALA A 634 0.81 0.64 13.39
CA ALA A 634 1.62 -0.08 14.38
C ALA A 634 1.65 -1.60 14.10
N ARG A 635 2.47 -2.38 14.81
CA ARG A 635 2.42 -3.87 14.74
C ARG A 635 1.01 -4.37 15.07
N GLY A 636 0.46 -5.23 14.21
CA GLY A 636 -0.90 -5.77 14.33
C GLY A 636 -2.01 -4.88 13.77
N THR A 637 -1.67 -3.76 13.13
CA THR A 637 -2.67 -2.96 12.41
C THR A 637 -3.11 -3.70 11.15
N VAL A 638 -4.41 -3.64 10.85
CA VAL A 638 -5.00 -4.27 9.67
C VAL A 638 -5.31 -3.21 8.62
N GLY A 639 -4.68 -3.34 7.46
CA GLY A 639 -4.85 -2.46 6.31
C GLY A 639 -5.57 -3.12 5.15
N MET A 640 -6.36 -2.35 4.40
CA MET A 640 -6.93 -2.78 3.13
C MET A 640 -5.83 -2.80 2.06
N ALA A 641 -5.66 -3.91 1.34
CA ALA A 641 -4.77 -3.94 0.19
C ALA A 641 -5.43 -3.24 -1.00
N LEU A 642 -4.64 -2.42 -1.72
CA LEU A 642 -5.14 -1.54 -2.77
C LEU A 642 -4.22 -1.64 -3.99
N SER A 643 -4.79 -1.90 -5.16
CA SER A 643 -4.15 -1.62 -6.47
C SER A 643 -4.30 -0.15 -6.85
N GLY A 644 -5.17 0.57 -6.13
CA GLY A 644 -5.25 2.00 -6.16
C GLY A 644 -6.24 2.68 -5.24
N LYS A 645 -6.36 4.00 -5.38
CA LYS A 645 -7.40 4.74 -4.67
C LYS A 645 -8.76 4.20 -5.09
N ASP A 646 -9.59 3.91 -4.08
CA ASP A 646 -10.95 3.39 -4.23
C ASP A 646 -11.03 2.04 -4.95
N THR A 647 -9.99 1.20 -4.81
CA THR A 647 -9.94 -0.19 -5.32
C THR A 647 -9.94 -1.23 -4.19
N GLY A 648 -10.40 -0.89 -2.99
CA GLY A 648 -10.44 -1.85 -1.89
C GLY A 648 -11.42 -2.97 -2.21
N GLY A 649 -11.18 -4.16 -1.68
CA GLY A 649 -12.03 -5.32 -1.97
C GLY A 649 -12.00 -6.29 -0.80
N SER A 650 -11.58 -7.52 -1.06
CA SER A 650 -11.49 -8.59 -0.05
C SER A 650 -10.09 -8.75 0.54
N GLN A 651 -9.07 -8.20 -0.11
CA GLN A 651 -7.68 -8.38 0.29
C GLN A 651 -7.29 -7.44 1.45
N PHE A 652 -6.61 -7.98 2.46
CA PHE A 652 -6.16 -7.23 3.62
C PHE A 652 -4.75 -7.67 4.02
N PHE A 653 -4.10 -6.89 4.88
CA PHE A 653 -2.80 -7.24 5.43
C PHE A 653 -2.68 -6.89 6.92
N PHE A 654 -1.91 -7.71 7.64
CA PHE A 654 -1.41 -7.41 8.98
C PHE A 654 -0.01 -6.82 8.90
N THR A 655 0.30 -5.79 9.69
CA THR A 655 1.67 -5.27 9.84
C THR A 655 2.46 -6.04 10.90
N HIS A 656 3.69 -6.44 10.59
CA HIS A 656 4.60 -7.08 11.56
C HIS A 656 5.35 -6.09 12.45
N SER A 657 5.48 -4.84 12.01
CA SER A 657 6.20 -3.76 12.69
C SER A 657 5.58 -2.41 12.33
N PRO A 658 5.94 -1.31 13.02
CA PRO A 658 5.46 0.03 12.68
C PRO A 658 5.80 0.44 11.23
N GLN A 659 4.82 0.93 10.48
CA GLN A 659 4.96 1.35 9.07
C GLN A 659 4.42 2.76 8.77
N PRO A 660 5.04 3.84 9.28
CA PRO A 660 4.52 5.21 9.14
C PRO A 660 4.25 5.67 7.70
N HIS A 661 5.05 5.21 6.74
CA HIS A 661 4.84 5.49 5.32
C HIS A 661 3.55 4.94 4.70
N LEU A 662 2.78 4.11 5.42
CA LEU A 662 1.46 3.63 5.01
C LEU A 662 0.32 4.51 5.55
N ASP A 663 0.59 5.35 6.56
CA ASP A 663 -0.40 6.22 7.21
C ASP A 663 -0.98 7.23 6.20
N GLY A 664 -2.31 7.30 6.11
CA GLY A 664 -3.03 8.12 5.12
C GLY A 664 -2.94 7.63 3.67
N ARG A 665 -2.23 6.53 3.40
CA ARG A 665 -2.12 5.94 2.06
C ARG A 665 -3.01 4.71 1.88
N TYR A 666 -3.23 3.95 2.95
CA TYR A 666 -4.07 2.76 2.98
C TYR A 666 -5.08 2.88 4.12
N THR A 667 -6.29 2.36 3.92
CA THR A 667 -7.33 2.34 4.98
C THR A 667 -6.92 1.39 6.10
N ALA A 668 -6.58 1.92 7.28
CA ALA A 668 -6.35 1.12 8.48
C ALA A 668 -7.69 0.86 9.19
N PHE A 669 -8.30 -0.29 8.92
CA PHE A 669 -9.68 -0.58 9.33
C PHE A 669 -9.80 -1.46 10.58
N GLY A 670 -8.69 -1.79 11.24
CA GLY A 670 -8.73 -2.50 12.51
C GLY A 670 -7.36 -2.74 13.13
N GLU A 671 -7.38 -3.34 14.32
CA GLU A 671 -6.18 -3.72 15.08
C GLU A 671 -6.34 -5.10 15.70
N VAL A 672 -5.24 -5.85 15.76
CA VAL A 672 -5.21 -7.15 16.44
C VAL A 672 -5.23 -6.93 17.95
N ILE A 673 -6.28 -7.41 18.59
CA ILE A 673 -6.46 -7.36 20.05
C ILE A 673 -6.08 -8.69 20.72
N GLN A 674 -6.03 -9.80 19.98
CA GLN A 674 -5.57 -11.11 20.45
C GLN A 674 -4.91 -11.88 19.29
N GLY A 675 -3.85 -12.65 19.57
CA GLY A 675 -3.14 -13.46 18.57
C GLY A 675 -2.01 -12.73 17.82
N LEU A 676 -1.35 -11.74 18.43
CA LEU A 676 -0.18 -11.08 17.82
C LEU A 676 1.00 -12.03 17.57
N ASP A 677 1.15 -13.04 18.41
CA ASP A 677 2.11 -14.14 18.23
C ASP A 677 1.73 -15.03 17.04
N VAL A 678 0.43 -15.26 16.81
CA VAL A 678 -0.08 -15.97 15.63
C VAL A 678 0.18 -15.17 14.36
N VAL A 679 -0.01 -13.84 14.39
CA VAL A 679 0.38 -12.95 13.28
C VAL A 679 1.86 -13.13 12.95
N ASP A 680 2.74 -13.12 13.94
CA ASP A 680 4.18 -13.32 13.74
C ASP A 680 4.55 -14.76 13.32
N ALA A 681 3.63 -15.71 13.50
CA ALA A 681 3.77 -17.10 13.04
C ALA A 681 3.24 -17.33 11.62
N LEU A 682 2.55 -16.36 11.01
CA LEU A 682 2.06 -16.49 9.64
C LEU A 682 3.23 -16.65 8.67
N LEU A 683 3.10 -17.67 7.81
CA LEU A 683 3.98 -17.94 6.68
C LEU A 683 3.15 -18.03 5.39
N GLU A 684 3.83 -17.97 4.26
CA GLU A 684 3.16 -18.11 2.97
C GLU A 684 2.43 -19.45 2.87
N GLY A 685 1.20 -19.40 2.36
CA GLY A 685 0.35 -20.59 2.25
C GLY A 685 -0.39 -20.97 3.52
N THR A 686 -0.22 -20.23 4.63
CA THR A 686 -1.08 -20.39 5.82
C THR A 686 -2.54 -20.20 5.41
N ILE A 687 -3.41 -21.14 5.80
CA ILE A 687 -4.82 -21.17 5.39
C ILE A 687 -5.69 -20.50 6.46
N ILE A 688 -6.66 -19.71 6.02
CA ILE A 688 -7.76 -19.21 6.84
C ILE A 688 -8.87 -20.27 6.82
N ASP A 689 -9.13 -20.91 7.96
CA ASP A 689 -10.16 -21.95 8.06
C ASP A 689 -11.56 -21.32 8.12
N GLU A 690 -11.70 -20.22 8.86
CA GLU A 690 -12.96 -19.50 9.05
C GLU A 690 -12.69 -18.06 9.52
N VAL A 691 -13.63 -17.15 9.25
CA VAL A 691 -13.66 -15.83 9.88
C VAL A 691 -14.98 -15.64 10.59
N VAL A 692 -14.94 -15.49 11.91
CA VAL A 692 -16.12 -15.35 12.76
C VAL A 692 -16.33 -13.88 13.12
N VAL A 693 -17.55 -13.39 12.92
CA VAL A 693 -17.95 -12.03 13.33
C VAL A 693 -18.40 -12.05 14.78
N GLY A 694 -17.81 -11.20 15.61
CA GLY A 694 -18.16 -11.02 17.00
C GLY A 694 -18.34 -9.55 17.37
N THR A 695 -18.52 -9.31 18.66
CA THR A 695 -18.54 -7.98 19.26
C THR A 695 -17.70 -8.01 20.52
N ARG A 696 -16.86 -6.99 20.74
CA ARG A 696 -16.11 -6.82 21.98
C ARG A 696 -17.12 -6.70 23.13
N ALA A 697 -17.00 -7.58 24.12
CA ALA A 697 -17.78 -7.44 25.35
C ALA A 697 -17.46 -6.07 25.98
N PRO A 698 -18.48 -5.35 26.49
CA PRO A 698 -18.32 -4.00 27.04
C PRO A 698 -17.33 -3.94 28.20
#